data_AF-A0AAV7XL58-F1
#
_entry.id   AF-A0AAV7XL58-F1
#
_cell.length_a   1.000
_cell.length_b   1.000
_cell.length_c   1.000
_cell.angle_alpha   90.00
_cell.angle_beta   90.00
_cell.angle_gamma   90.00
#
_symmetry.space_group_name_H-M   'P 1'
#
loop_
_entity.id
_entity.type
_entity.pdbx_description
1 polymer ?
#
loop_
_entity_poly.entity_id
_entity_poly.type
_entity_poly.pdbx_seq_one_letter_code
_entity_poly.pdbx_strand_id
1 'polypeptide(L)'
;MAPKPKLPKPPSAKSHVDNSVGERRLRQIYDWLDSGNSKNALQEAGKVLKKQPNFLCVKVLKALALLRLGKEDECHELLEEVSREVPIDDQTLQAMQICYRETQQPHKICEMYDAAAKKDPTNEEILTNLFMAHVRLGDYKQQQQTALRLYKAKPKNPYYFWAVMSVVMQAYHSDEKIARMVTLPLAERMVQKFIDEGKIEAEQEVQLYIMILEKQGKIQEALNVVEGPLGDKLISYVTVPQLKAKYYLTLKRWKDSIIISKCFLRENLDHWLLIKNYLTSAMSLMEEGEDLSSTDVEYVLWSRPDASIPQIKEFLKLLMNEMKKKGKNVRGPYLAWLEFYKMVHERGQDADQLVGDIVELFVQYFRCFGDRSCCPLDLKQYLPLVSVQCRGDLIKGVWQIVGLEDGELPDTAYRMQQHISTILLSRHLGYHENLSSTEKLQLTTCFLRYFQHGMRFNVDPLPTDFLSNDPYLLLMAHLLLDIWIETQESSRLLDVLLLLEHALLMSPSNFHFKLLLVKCYNILGAGVAAHNVYETLDVKHMQLDSLGYVHCGAVQATGQYSIASNLYDVTLRFFTVNYKDSVDYLSFTYKFGSFMKIEEFVEFRERLSSSMHYALVTVERMLIDILHSTTHTQMLKVVSQMEIQSEKDRMDWKRMTDNRDMNAYVSWDPPERQVSSDLIKETRDADTSFLRLRMLLLRALGAVAELCSSDSPVPPKEVNESVDHSHGNETTVNGKTPSQHPLSSLEKVISELKNTHKSVKEEGLKYNPSKAIGAPLRSRLFDYLETNSVELQLELLSLIAAVVRESFNDGKGNAFTDIGSKAITILRGSVHRAIKSVFETKCASLNTRRELFERAVNVVEMVCLAALVCGVINNILEPSKQVASKKGKKKQKGADCPETVEALNKFMSEMQSIATELHLALGNLRPNISVDAFHSQMSLIATEAGKDTPPCRVPAVGALPAIGPDDITALSTDMAQLVLSYENRKNKDKGFSVNVSAKLSESYEDSLQEIITVLQQKMTYLDSSKL
;
A
#
# COMPACT_ATOMS: atom_id res chain seq x y z
N MET A 1 -20.29 -10.35 -5.10
CA MET A 1 -20.25 -10.60 -6.56
C MET A 1 -20.50 -9.27 -7.27
N ALA A 2 -19.50 -8.72 -7.98
CA ALA A 2 -19.75 -7.57 -8.83
C ALA A 2 -20.73 -7.97 -9.96
N PRO A 3 -21.64 -7.08 -10.41
CA PRO A 3 -22.46 -7.35 -11.58
C PRO A 3 -21.54 -7.58 -12.79
N LYS A 4 -21.70 -8.74 -13.46
CA LYS A 4 -20.93 -9.05 -14.68
C LYS A 4 -21.23 -7.98 -15.74
N PRO A 5 -20.23 -7.55 -16.54
CA PRO A 5 -20.42 -6.51 -17.54
C PRO A 5 -21.53 -6.93 -18.52
N LYS A 6 -22.52 -6.05 -18.70
CA LYS A 6 -23.60 -6.26 -19.68
C LYS A 6 -23.02 -6.29 -21.07
N LEU A 7 -23.44 -7.28 -21.87
CA LEU A 7 -23.00 -7.41 -23.25
C LEU A 7 -23.62 -6.28 -24.10
N PRO A 8 -22.86 -5.59 -24.97
CA PRO A 8 -23.42 -4.61 -25.88
C PRO A 8 -24.38 -5.31 -26.86
N LYS A 9 -25.65 -4.91 -26.84
CA LYS A 9 -26.71 -5.49 -27.68
C LYS A 9 -26.81 -4.71 -28.99
N PRO A 10 -27.16 -5.37 -30.11
CA PRO A 10 -27.38 -4.66 -31.38
C PRO A 10 -28.52 -3.62 -31.23
N PRO A 11 -28.39 -2.42 -31.84
CA PRO A 11 -29.46 -1.43 -31.87
C PRO A 11 -30.67 -1.98 -32.63
N SER A 12 -31.89 -1.62 -32.22
CA SER A 12 -33.11 -2.03 -32.89
C SER A 12 -33.29 -1.31 -34.22
N ALA A 13 -32.68 -1.80 -35.30
CA ALA A 13 -32.87 -1.26 -36.64
C ALA A 13 -34.15 -1.83 -37.28
N LYS A 14 -35.06 -0.93 -37.68
CA LYS A 14 -36.21 -1.25 -38.53
C LYS A 14 -35.76 -1.23 -40.00
N SER A 15 -35.23 -2.33 -40.54
CA SER A 15 -35.30 -2.64 -41.99
C SER A 15 -34.62 -3.97 -42.36
N HIS A 16 -35.30 -4.73 -43.24
CA HIS A 16 -34.99 -6.05 -43.82
C HIS A 16 -35.34 -7.30 -42.97
N VAL A 17 -36.38 -8.01 -43.44
CA VAL A 17 -37.12 -9.07 -42.74
C VAL A 17 -36.29 -10.35 -42.50
N ASP A 18 -35.25 -10.61 -43.29
CA ASP A 18 -34.38 -11.80 -43.13
C ASP A 18 -33.33 -11.70 -42.00
N ASN A 19 -32.95 -10.49 -41.55
CA ASN A 19 -32.03 -10.30 -40.41
C ASN A 19 -32.73 -10.41 -39.03
N SER A 20 -34.07 -10.33 -39.00
CA SER A 20 -34.84 -10.22 -37.74
C SER A 20 -34.83 -11.49 -36.86
N VAL A 21 -34.67 -12.68 -37.49
CA VAL A 21 -34.68 -13.97 -36.79
C VAL A 21 -33.31 -14.27 -36.17
N GLY A 22 -32.22 -13.90 -36.85
CA GLY A 22 -30.86 -14.01 -36.35
C GLY A 22 -30.62 -13.11 -35.14
N GLU A 23 -31.04 -11.84 -35.22
CA GLU A 23 -30.93 -10.86 -34.13
C GLU A 23 -31.75 -11.26 -32.89
N ARG A 24 -32.97 -11.80 -33.06
CA ARG A 24 -33.78 -12.29 -31.93
C ARG A 24 -33.13 -13.47 -31.20
N ARG A 25 -32.50 -14.40 -31.95
CA ARG A 25 -31.81 -15.56 -31.37
C ARG A 25 -30.51 -15.16 -30.68
N LEU A 26 -29.73 -14.25 -31.27
CA LEU A 26 -28.58 -13.65 -30.61
C LEU A 26 -28.98 -12.97 -29.30
N ARG A 27 -30.06 -12.19 -29.31
CA ARG A 27 -30.55 -11.48 -28.11
C ARG A 27 -30.90 -12.44 -26.97
N GLN A 28 -31.52 -13.58 -27.27
CA GLN A 28 -31.79 -14.61 -26.26
C GLN A 28 -30.50 -15.16 -25.63
N ILE A 29 -29.45 -15.41 -26.44
CA ILE A 29 -28.15 -15.86 -25.93
C ILE A 29 -27.52 -14.78 -25.04
N TYR A 30 -27.54 -13.52 -25.49
CA TYR A 30 -27.07 -12.38 -24.69
C TYR A 30 -27.83 -12.23 -23.37
N ASP A 31 -29.16 -12.35 -23.39
CA ASP A 31 -30.00 -12.26 -22.19
C ASP A 31 -29.66 -13.37 -21.18
N TRP A 32 -29.43 -14.60 -21.64
CA TRP A 32 -28.99 -15.70 -20.76
C TRP A 32 -27.58 -15.48 -20.19
N LEU A 33 -26.65 -14.95 -20.99
CA LEU A 33 -25.29 -14.63 -20.55
C LEU A 33 -25.27 -13.46 -19.55
N ASP A 34 -26.06 -12.42 -19.78
CA ASP A 34 -26.24 -11.26 -18.88
C ASP A 34 -26.90 -11.68 -17.56
N SER A 35 -27.86 -12.62 -17.63
CA SER A 35 -28.52 -13.21 -16.45
C SER A 35 -27.62 -14.17 -15.66
N GLY A 36 -26.38 -14.40 -16.12
CA GLY A 36 -25.42 -15.31 -15.49
C GLY A 36 -25.69 -16.80 -15.69
N ASN A 37 -26.69 -17.17 -16.50
CA ASN A 37 -27.06 -18.56 -16.75
C ASN A 37 -26.35 -19.13 -18.00
N SER A 38 -25.05 -19.40 -17.84
CA SER A 38 -24.18 -19.88 -18.92
C SER A 38 -24.61 -21.25 -19.48
N LYS A 39 -25.31 -22.09 -18.69
CA LYS A 39 -25.81 -23.39 -19.17
C LYS A 39 -26.92 -23.23 -20.21
N ASN A 40 -27.88 -22.35 -19.96
CA ASN A 40 -28.96 -22.06 -20.91
C ASN A 40 -28.43 -21.33 -22.15
N ALA A 41 -27.48 -20.41 -21.97
CA ALA A 41 -26.79 -19.75 -23.08
C ALA A 41 -26.09 -20.77 -23.99
N LEU A 42 -25.39 -21.76 -23.41
CA LEU A 42 -24.72 -22.84 -24.15
C LEU A 42 -25.72 -23.70 -24.95
N GLN A 43 -26.87 -24.03 -24.36
CA GLN A 43 -27.92 -24.80 -25.05
C GLN A 43 -28.53 -24.03 -26.22
N GLU A 44 -28.87 -22.75 -26.02
CA GLU A 44 -29.44 -21.91 -27.08
C GLU A 44 -28.42 -21.66 -28.21
N ALA A 45 -27.15 -21.39 -27.87
CA ALA A 45 -26.09 -21.27 -28.87
C ALA A 45 -25.93 -22.57 -29.68
N GLY A 46 -25.99 -23.74 -29.03
CA GLY A 46 -25.97 -25.04 -29.69
C GLY A 46 -27.17 -25.25 -30.64
N LYS A 47 -28.38 -24.84 -30.26
CA LYS A 47 -29.57 -24.91 -31.13
C LYS A 47 -29.43 -24.05 -32.37
N VAL A 48 -28.84 -22.87 -32.23
CA VAL A 48 -28.62 -21.93 -33.34
C VAL A 48 -27.56 -22.47 -34.29
N LEU A 49 -26.43 -22.97 -33.77
CA LEU A 49 -25.34 -23.54 -34.59
C LEU A 49 -25.75 -24.81 -35.34
N LYS A 50 -26.70 -25.61 -34.81
CA LYS A 50 -27.30 -26.73 -35.57
C LYS A 50 -28.04 -26.27 -36.82
N LYS A 51 -28.63 -25.07 -36.82
CA LYS A 51 -29.35 -24.49 -37.96
C LYS A 51 -28.45 -23.64 -38.85
N GLN A 52 -27.44 -22.99 -38.29
CA GLN A 52 -26.50 -22.10 -38.96
C GLN A 52 -25.07 -22.37 -38.47
N PRO A 53 -24.37 -23.37 -39.04
CA PRO A 53 -23.05 -23.79 -38.54
C PRO A 53 -21.96 -22.72 -38.68
N ASN A 54 -22.05 -21.85 -39.69
CA ASN A 54 -21.06 -20.81 -39.99
C ASN A 54 -21.34 -19.46 -39.31
N PHE A 55 -22.23 -19.42 -38.30
CA PHE A 55 -22.51 -18.17 -37.60
C PHE A 55 -21.43 -17.88 -36.55
N LEU A 56 -20.38 -17.16 -36.95
CA LEU A 56 -19.17 -16.93 -36.15
C LEU A 56 -19.47 -16.27 -34.78
N CYS A 57 -20.28 -15.22 -34.74
CA CYS A 57 -20.67 -14.58 -33.48
C CYS A 57 -21.26 -15.58 -32.47
N VAL A 58 -22.11 -16.51 -32.93
CA VAL A 58 -22.71 -17.53 -32.04
C VAL A 58 -21.68 -18.57 -31.59
N LYS A 59 -20.70 -18.93 -32.43
CA LYS A 59 -19.57 -19.79 -32.01
C LYS A 59 -18.77 -19.12 -30.88
N VAL A 60 -18.53 -17.81 -30.98
CA VAL A 60 -17.83 -17.05 -29.94
C VAL A 60 -18.66 -16.91 -28.66
N LEU A 61 -19.97 -16.65 -28.77
CA LEU A 61 -20.86 -16.63 -27.59
C LEU A 61 -20.97 -18.01 -26.92
N LYS A 62 -20.88 -19.10 -27.70
CA LYS A 62 -20.75 -20.47 -27.17
C LYS A 62 -19.43 -20.63 -26.41
N ALA A 63 -18.31 -20.15 -26.95
CA ALA A 63 -17.01 -20.16 -26.28
C ALA A 63 -17.06 -19.35 -24.96
N LEU A 64 -17.68 -18.16 -24.97
CA LEU A 64 -17.90 -17.36 -23.76
C LEU A 64 -18.73 -18.09 -22.69
N ALA A 65 -19.77 -18.82 -23.11
CA ALA A 65 -20.56 -19.63 -22.20
C ALA A 65 -19.73 -20.78 -21.59
N LEU A 66 -18.87 -21.43 -22.38
CA LEU A 66 -17.96 -22.49 -21.92
C LEU A 66 -16.90 -21.95 -20.96
N LEU A 67 -16.31 -20.79 -21.27
CA LEU A 67 -15.38 -20.08 -20.40
C LEU A 67 -16.00 -19.81 -19.03
N ARG A 68 -17.21 -19.25 -19.01
CA ARG A 68 -17.95 -18.97 -17.77
C ARG A 68 -18.42 -20.22 -17.02
N LEU A 69 -18.30 -21.40 -17.61
CA LEU A 69 -18.54 -22.71 -16.98
C LEU A 69 -17.24 -23.39 -16.52
N GLY A 70 -16.08 -22.75 -16.69
CA GLY A 70 -14.77 -23.27 -16.29
C GLY A 70 -14.13 -24.23 -17.29
N LYS A 71 -14.61 -24.26 -18.54
CA LYS A 71 -14.07 -25.10 -19.63
C LYS A 71 -13.20 -24.26 -20.56
N GLU A 72 -11.99 -23.92 -20.10
CA GLU A 72 -11.09 -22.99 -20.82
C GLU A 72 -10.52 -23.60 -22.10
N ASP A 73 -10.14 -24.88 -22.10
CA ASP A 73 -9.57 -25.56 -23.27
C ASP A 73 -10.54 -25.55 -24.46
N GLU A 74 -11.79 -25.98 -24.23
CA GLU A 74 -12.86 -25.98 -25.27
C GLU A 74 -13.16 -24.55 -25.76
N CYS A 75 -13.01 -23.54 -24.89
CA CYS A 75 -13.16 -22.14 -25.27
C CYS A 75 -12.02 -21.70 -26.21
N HIS A 76 -10.77 -22.02 -25.86
CA HIS A 76 -9.60 -21.67 -26.66
C HIS A 76 -9.63 -22.32 -28.04
N GLU A 77 -10.01 -23.60 -28.15
CA GLU A 77 -10.16 -24.28 -29.44
C GLU A 77 -11.16 -23.57 -30.35
N LEU A 78 -12.34 -23.20 -29.83
CA LEU A 78 -13.36 -22.50 -30.60
C LEU A 78 -12.93 -21.08 -30.99
N LEU A 79 -12.23 -20.37 -30.12
CA LEU A 79 -11.71 -19.03 -30.43
C LEU A 79 -10.62 -19.08 -31.51
N GLU A 80 -9.75 -20.09 -31.51
CA GLU A 80 -8.77 -20.29 -32.57
C GLU A 80 -9.42 -20.63 -33.91
N GLU A 81 -10.45 -21.48 -33.91
CA GLU A 81 -11.22 -21.79 -35.11
C GLU A 81 -11.80 -20.52 -35.75
N VAL A 82 -12.47 -19.67 -34.95
CA VAL A 82 -13.05 -18.41 -35.43
C VAL A 82 -11.96 -17.42 -35.87
N SER A 83 -10.84 -17.34 -35.15
CA SER A 83 -9.72 -16.45 -35.48
C SER A 83 -9.11 -16.75 -36.85
N ARG A 84 -9.03 -18.03 -37.25
CA ARG A 84 -8.53 -18.45 -38.58
C ARG A 84 -9.38 -17.92 -39.75
N GLU A 85 -10.67 -17.69 -39.54
CA GLU A 85 -11.55 -17.10 -40.57
C GLU A 85 -11.35 -15.58 -40.72
N VAL A 86 -10.68 -14.95 -39.73
CA VAL A 86 -10.42 -13.49 -39.63
C VAL A 86 -11.72 -12.70 -39.83
N PRO A 87 -12.59 -12.66 -38.81
CA PRO A 87 -13.87 -11.96 -38.87
C PRO A 87 -13.65 -10.45 -39.02
N ILE A 88 -14.58 -9.78 -39.72
CA ILE A 88 -14.59 -8.32 -39.91
C ILE A 88 -15.86 -7.67 -39.36
N ASP A 89 -16.85 -8.47 -38.95
CA ASP A 89 -18.08 -7.95 -38.35
C ASP A 89 -17.87 -7.57 -36.88
N ASP A 90 -18.37 -6.40 -36.47
CA ASP A 90 -18.15 -5.87 -35.12
C ASP A 90 -18.71 -6.80 -34.03
N GLN A 91 -19.87 -7.43 -34.25
CA GLN A 91 -20.49 -8.31 -33.25
C GLN A 91 -19.60 -9.51 -32.88
N THR A 92 -18.96 -10.15 -33.87
CA THR A 92 -18.01 -11.25 -33.61
C THR A 92 -16.74 -10.74 -32.95
N LEU A 93 -16.18 -9.62 -33.43
CA LEU A 93 -14.95 -9.03 -32.87
C LEU A 93 -15.13 -8.58 -31.41
N GLN A 94 -16.23 -7.91 -31.07
CA GLN A 94 -16.55 -7.53 -29.68
C GLN A 94 -16.73 -8.75 -28.78
N ALA A 95 -17.43 -9.78 -29.25
CA ALA A 95 -17.59 -11.01 -28.48
C ALA A 95 -16.23 -11.70 -28.23
N MET A 96 -15.34 -11.74 -29.22
CA MET A 96 -13.98 -12.30 -29.07
C MET A 96 -13.14 -11.47 -28.12
N GLN A 97 -13.22 -10.14 -28.21
CA GLN A 97 -12.55 -9.22 -27.30
C GLN A 97 -12.95 -9.48 -25.84
N ILE A 98 -14.23 -9.75 -25.57
CA ILE A 98 -14.70 -10.08 -24.21
C ILE A 98 -14.10 -11.39 -23.72
N CYS A 99 -14.07 -12.44 -24.56
CA CYS A 99 -13.43 -13.70 -24.21
C CYS A 99 -11.94 -13.50 -23.88
N TYR A 100 -11.19 -12.82 -24.75
CA TYR A 100 -9.76 -12.55 -24.52
C TYR A 100 -9.48 -11.66 -23.31
N ARG A 101 -10.40 -10.74 -22.97
CA ARG A 101 -10.33 -9.96 -21.73
C ARG A 101 -10.57 -10.83 -20.49
N GLU A 102 -11.56 -11.73 -20.53
CA GLU A 102 -11.85 -12.66 -19.43
C GLU A 102 -10.69 -13.67 -19.22
N THR A 103 -10.04 -14.13 -20.30
CA THR A 103 -8.86 -15.03 -20.25
C THR A 103 -7.51 -14.31 -20.10
N GLN A 104 -7.50 -12.98 -19.87
CA GLN A 104 -6.27 -12.18 -19.70
C GLN A 104 -5.25 -12.28 -20.87
N GLN A 105 -5.72 -12.37 -22.12
CA GLN A 105 -4.89 -12.43 -23.32
C GLN A 105 -5.03 -11.16 -24.19
N PRO A 106 -4.57 -9.98 -23.72
CA PRO A 106 -4.78 -8.72 -24.44
C PRO A 106 -3.99 -8.62 -25.76
N HIS A 107 -2.89 -9.37 -25.92
CA HIS A 107 -2.12 -9.42 -27.17
C HIS A 107 -2.94 -9.97 -28.35
N LYS A 108 -3.76 -11.01 -28.10
CA LYS A 108 -4.64 -11.59 -29.13
C LYS A 108 -5.71 -10.61 -29.62
N ILE A 109 -6.12 -9.67 -28.78
CA ILE A 109 -7.06 -8.60 -29.18
C ILE A 109 -6.43 -7.71 -30.24
N CYS A 110 -5.15 -7.35 -30.07
CA CYS A 110 -4.41 -6.58 -31.08
C CYS A 110 -4.21 -7.38 -32.37
N GLU A 111 -3.83 -8.65 -32.29
CA GLU A 111 -3.66 -9.51 -33.47
C GLU A 111 -4.97 -9.66 -34.26
N MET A 112 -6.08 -9.88 -33.55
CA MET A 112 -7.42 -10.00 -34.14
C MET A 112 -7.82 -8.72 -34.89
N TYR A 113 -7.72 -7.55 -34.25
CA TYR A 113 -8.10 -6.29 -34.88
C TYR A 113 -7.12 -5.85 -35.98
N ASP A 114 -5.82 -6.20 -35.89
CA ASP A 114 -4.85 -5.91 -36.96
C ASP A 114 -5.13 -6.76 -38.20
N ALA A 115 -5.48 -8.04 -38.02
CA ALA A 115 -5.91 -8.91 -39.11
C ALA A 115 -7.21 -8.41 -39.77
N ALA A 116 -8.18 -7.96 -38.98
CA ALA A 116 -9.41 -7.35 -39.49
C ALA A 116 -9.15 -6.03 -40.23
N ALA A 117 -8.30 -5.15 -39.69
CA ALA A 117 -7.92 -3.88 -40.30
C ALA A 117 -7.16 -4.05 -41.62
N LYS A 118 -6.42 -5.16 -41.79
CA LYS A 118 -5.78 -5.51 -43.07
C LYS A 118 -6.79 -5.91 -44.14
N LYS A 119 -7.89 -6.56 -43.76
CA LYS A 119 -8.98 -6.94 -44.68
C LYS A 119 -9.87 -5.74 -45.06
N ASP A 120 -10.18 -4.88 -44.10
CA ASP A 120 -10.96 -3.65 -44.33
C ASP A 120 -10.25 -2.40 -43.77
N PRO A 121 -9.28 -1.84 -44.52
CA PRO A 121 -8.45 -0.72 -44.05
C PRO A 121 -9.17 0.62 -43.92
N THR A 122 -10.41 0.74 -44.41
CA THR A 122 -11.16 2.01 -44.42
C THR A 122 -12.17 2.13 -43.29
N ASN A 123 -12.34 1.06 -42.51
CA ASN A 123 -13.33 0.99 -41.44
C ASN A 123 -12.89 1.75 -40.19
N GLU A 124 -13.65 2.81 -39.86
CA GLU A 124 -13.40 3.70 -38.71
C GLU A 124 -13.49 2.95 -37.38
N GLU A 125 -14.45 2.02 -37.24
CA GLU A 125 -14.71 1.29 -36.00
C GLU A 125 -13.61 0.26 -35.71
N ILE A 126 -13.20 -0.52 -36.71
CA ILE A 126 -12.10 -1.49 -36.59
C ILE A 126 -10.79 -0.78 -36.22
N LEU A 127 -10.45 0.31 -36.91
CA LEU A 127 -9.23 1.08 -36.62
C LEU A 127 -9.27 1.76 -35.26
N THR A 128 -10.44 2.25 -34.83
CA THR A 128 -10.62 2.82 -33.48
C THR A 128 -10.43 1.74 -32.42
N ASN A 129 -11.02 0.56 -32.59
CA ASN A 129 -10.88 -0.55 -31.65
C ASN A 129 -9.46 -1.12 -31.63
N LEU A 130 -8.77 -1.17 -32.78
CA LEU A 130 -7.36 -1.51 -32.89
C LEU A 130 -6.48 -0.51 -32.12
N PHE A 131 -6.70 0.79 -32.32
CA PHE A 131 -5.99 1.83 -31.57
C PHE A 131 -6.19 1.65 -30.07
N MET A 132 -7.44 1.46 -29.63
CA MET A 132 -7.76 1.24 -28.22
C MET A 132 -7.09 -0.05 -27.69
N ALA A 133 -7.02 -1.12 -28.48
CA ALA A 133 -6.29 -2.33 -28.08
C ALA A 133 -4.80 -2.04 -27.85
N HIS A 134 -4.14 -1.24 -28.71
CA HIS A 134 -2.77 -0.81 -28.50
C HIS A 134 -2.60 0.14 -27.29
N VAL A 135 -3.60 0.99 -26.99
CA VAL A 135 -3.64 1.80 -25.76
C VAL A 135 -3.62 0.89 -24.53
N ARG A 136 -4.42 -0.18 -24.52
CA ARG A 136 -4.48 -1.13 -23.41
C ARG A 136 -3.16 -1.84 -23.15
N LEU A 137 -2.45 -2.21 -24.22
CA LEU A 137 -1.12 -2.84 -24.13
C LEU A 137 0.02 -1.87 -23.83
N GLY A 138 -0.18 -0.56 -23.99
CA GLY A 138 0.90 0.44 -23.89
C GLY A 138 1.87 0.41 -25.08
N ASP A 139 1.47 -0.14 -26.24
CA ASP A 139 2.30 -0.11 -27.46
C ASP A 139 2.17 1.25 -28.17
N TYR A 140 2.90 2.25 -27.68
CA TYR A 140 2.79 3.63 -28.17
C TYR A 140 3.24 3.81 -29.62
N LYS A 141 4.10 2.91 -30.14
CA LYS A 141 4.55 2.94 -31.54
C LYS A 141 3.42 2.51 -32.46
N GLN A 142 2.73 1.41 -32.13
CA GLN A 142 1.58 0.96 -32.92
C GLN A 142 0.36 1.86 -32.75
N GLN A 143 0.19 2.50 -31.57
CA GLN A 143 -0.83 3.54 -31.39
C GLN A 143 -0.64 4.68 -32.40
N GLN A 144 0.58 5.23 -32.52
CA GLN A 144 0.88 6.30 -33.48
C GLN A 144 0.57 5.88 -34.92
N GLN A 145 1.03 4.70 -35.34
CA GLN A 145 0.81 4.22 -36.72
C GLN A 145 -0.68 4.03 -37.02
N THR A 146 -1.42 3.42 -36.09
CA THR A 146 -2.85 3.16 -36.23
C THR A 146 -3.65 4.45 -36.25
N ALA A 147 -3.33 5.42 -35.37
CA ALA A 147 -3.98 6.72 -35.34
C ALA A 147 -3.78 7.51 -36.64
N LEU A 148 -2.59 7.47 -37.25
CA LEU A 148 -2.35 8.09 -38.55
C LEU A 148 -3.09 7.39 -39.69
N ARG A 149 -3.24 6.04 -39.66
CA ARG A 149 -4.07 5.32 -40.62
C ARG A 149 -5.55 5.71 -40.47
N LEU A 150 -6.04 5.80 -39.23
CA LEU A 150 -7.39 6.24 -38.91
C LEU A 150 -7.65 7.66 -39.41
N TYR A 151 -6.73 8.59 -39.19
CA TYR A 151 -6.82 9.96 -39.70
C TYR A 151 -6.83 10.03 -41.24
N LYS A 152 -6.04 9.18 -41.92
CA LYS A 152 -6.06 9.09 -43.39
C LYS A 152 -7.38 8.54 -43.93
N ALA A 153 -7.98 7.55 -43.27
CA ALA A 153 -9.27 7.00 -43.65
C ALA A 153 -10.42 7.98 -43.36
N LYS A 154 -10.35 8.70 -42.24
CA LYS A 154 -11.35 9.68 -41.77
C LYS A 154 -10.63 10.89 -41.15
N PRO A 155 -10.52 12.03 -41.86
CA PRO A 155 -9.74 13.17 -41.40
C PRO A 155 -10.50 13.98 -40.33
N LYS A 156 -10.54 13.45 -39.09
CA LYS A 156 -11.04 14.16 -37.90
C LYS A 156 -9.85 14.58 -37.02
N ASN A 157 -9.82 15.83 -36.56
CA ASN A 157 -8.74 16.36 -35.72
C ASN A 157 -8.38 15.45 -34.53
N PRO A 158 -9.35 14.91 -33.74
CA PRO A 158 -9.02 14.07 -32.60
C PRO A 158 -8.11 12.88 -32.94
N TYR A 159 -8.29 12.23 -34.10
CA TYR A 159 -7.45 11.09 -34.49
C TYR A 159 -6.01 11.50 -34.79
N TYR A 160 -5.80 12.70 -35.32
CA TYR A 160 -4.46 13.23 -35.50
C TYR A 160 -3.80 13.52 -34.14
N PHE A 161 -4.55 14.13 -33.21
CA PHE A 161 -4.04 14.41 -31.86
C PHE A 161 -3.87 13.16 -30.99
N TRP A 162 -4.59 12.06 -31.29
CA TRP A 162 -4.26 10.74 -30.73
C TRP A 162 -2.86 10.31 -31.16
N ALA A 163 -2.51 10.47 -32.44
CA ALA A 163 -1.17 10.18 -32.92
C ALA A 163 -0.10 11.07 -32.24
N VAL A 164 -0.37 12.37 -32.11
CA VAL A 164 0.51 13.31 -31.39
C VAL A 164 0.74 12.84 -29.95
N MET A 165 -0.34 12.52 -29.23
CA MET A 165 -0.24 12.08 -27.84
C MET A 165 0.49 10.74 -27.72
N SER A 166 0.30 9.80 -28.66
CA SER A 166 1.08 8.56 -28.70
C SER A 166 2.58 8.82 -28.91
N VAL A 167 2.96 9.85 -29.69
CA VAL A 167 4.37 10.28 -29.80
C VAL A 167 4.87 10.83 -28.46
N VAL A 168 4.08 11.64 -27.76
CA VAL A 168 4.44 12.11 -26.41
C VAL A 168 4.65 10.94 -25.44
N MET A 169 3.79 9.93 -25.47
CA MET A 169 3.94 8.74 -24.63
C MET A 169 5.15 7.86 -25.00
N GLN A 170 5.54 7.80 -26.29
CA GLN A 170 6.81 7.20 -26.70
C GLN A 170 7.99 7.94 -26.07
N ALA A 171 7.94 9.28 -26.00
CA ALA A 171 8.99 10.08 -25.38
C ALA A 171 9.15 9.73 -23.90
N TYR A 172 8.04 9.55 -23.18
CA TYR A 172 8.02 9.20 -21.76
C TYR A 172 8.72 7.86 -21.44
N HIS A 173 8.62 6.87 -22.34
CA HIS A 173 9.20 5.53 -22.13
C HIS A 173 10.56 5.33 -22.83
N SER A 174 11.03 6.33 -23.58
CA SER A 174 12.32 6.29 -24.28
C SER A 174 13.44 6.90 -23.45
N ASP A 175 14.70 6.64 -23.81
CA ASP A 175 15.84 7.33 -23.23
C ASP A 175 15.68 8.86 -23.34
N GLU A 176 16.03 9.58 -22.28
CA GLU A 176 15.85 11.04 -22.16
C GLU A 176 16.45 11.80 -23.36
N LYS A 177 17.56 11.33 -23.92
CA LYS A 177 18.20 11.90 -25.11
C LYS A 177 17.32 11.75 -26.36
N ILE A 178 16.75 10.57 -26.59
CA ILE A 178 15.86 10.31 -27.74
C ILE A 178 14.56 11.09 -27.58
N ALA A 179 14.00 11.09 -26.37
CA ALA A 179 12.82 11.86 -26.01
C ALA A 179 12.98 13.34 -26.39
N ARG A 180 14.09 13.96 -25.95
CA ARG A 180 14.37 15.39 -26.20
C ARG A 180 14.78 15.71 -27.64
N MET A 181 15.62 14.89 -28.28
CA MET A 181 16.19 15.23 -29.58
C MET A 181 15.31 14.83 -30.77
N VAL A 182 14.46 13.82 -30.62
CA VAL A 182 13.73 13.22 -31.75
C VAL A 182 12.22 13.25 -31.52
N THR A 183 11.77 12.68 -30.40
CA THR A 183 10.35 12.36 -30.22
C THR A 183 9.50 13.58 -29.87
N LEU A 184 9.92 14.39 -28.89
CA LEU A 184 9.21 15.63 -28.53
C LEU A 184 9.23 16.69 -29.64
N PRO A 185 10.36 16.94 -30.34
CA PRO A 185 10.38 17.84 -31.51
C PRO A 185 9.51 17.34 -32.67
N LEU A 186 9.35 16.02 -32.83
CA LEU A 186 8.38 15.48 -33.79
C LEU A 186 6.94 15.82 -33.37
N ALA A 187 6.58 15.59 -32.11
CA ALA A 187 5.25 15.94 -31.58
C ALA A 187 4.95 17.43 -31.76
N GLU A 188 5.91 18.31 -31.45
CA GLU A 188 5.79 19.75 -31.65
C GLU A 188 5.55 20.10 -33.12
N ARG A 189 6.38 19.60 -34.05
CA ARG A 189 6.18 19.84 -35.50
C ARG A 189 4.83 19.37 -35.99
N MET A 190 4.33 18.24 -35.46
CA MET A 190 3.01 17.74 -35.81
C MET A 190 1.89 18.71 -35.40
N VAL A 191 1.98 19.32 -34.21
CA VAL A 191 1.02 20.31 -33.74
C VAL A 191 1.20 21.65 -34.44
N GLN A 192 2.44 22.11 -34.64
CA GLN A 192 2.75 23.37 -35.32
C GLN A 192 2.15 23.42 -36.72
N LYS A 193 2.17 22.30 -37.46
CA LYS A 193 1.49 22.18 -38.75
C LYS A 193 -0.01 22.55 -38.66
N PHE A 194 -0.71 22.12 -37.62
CA PHE A 194 -2.13 22.45 -37.43
C PHE A 194 -2.34 23.90 -36.98
N ILE A 195 -1.39 24.45 -36.24
CA ILE A 195 -1.38 25.88 -35.87
C ILE A 195 -1.23 26.74 -37.14
N ASP A 196 -0.23 26.44 -37.98
CA ASP A 196 0.07 27.16 -39.21
C ASP A 196 -1.09 27.07 -40.22
N GLU A 197 -1.79 25.94 -40.27
CA GLU A 197 -2.97 25.72 -41.10
C GLU A 197 -4.26 26.32 -40.50
N GLY A 198 -4.21 26.89 -39.29
CA GLY A 198 -5.39 27.46 -38.60
C GLY A 198 -6.44 26.43 -38.20
N LYS A 199 -6.06 25.15 -38.06
CA LYS A 199 -6.96 24.00 -37.84
C LYS A 199 -7.09 23.57 -36.38
N ILE A 200 -6.53 24.35 -35.44
CA ILE A 200 -6.77 24.12 -34.01
C ILE A 200 -8.21 24.55 -33.71
N GLU A 201 -9.05 23.66 -33.21
CA GLU A 201 -10.47 23.88 -32.96
C GLU A 201 -10.83 23.80 -31.47
N ALA A 202 -10.06 23.03 -30.69
CA ALA A 202 -10.46 22.66 -29.33
C ALA A 202 -9.40 23.02 -28.27
N GLU A 203 -9.87 23.24 -27.03
CA GLU A 203 -9.00 23.54 -25.87
C GLU A 203 -7.95 22.44 -25.64
N GLN A 204 -8.34 21.18 -25.81
CA GLN A 204 -7.51 19.99 -25.55
C GLN A 204 -6.26 19.96 -26.44
N GLU A 205 -6.37 20.49 -27.66
CA GLU A 205 -5.27 20.58 -28.63
C GLU A 205 -4.23 21.62 -28.18
N VAL A 206 -4.71 22.75 -27.64
CA VAL A 206 -3.86 23.79 -27.05
C VAL A 206 -3.18 23.29 -25.77
N GLN A 207 -3.92 22.58 -24.90
CA GLN A 207 -3.36 21.98 -23.69
C GLN A 207 -2.26 20.95 -24.01
N LEU A 208 -2.49 20.10 -25.01
CA LEU A 208 -1.50 19.13 -25.48
C LEU A 208 -0.25 19.84 -26.06
N TYR A 209 -0.43 20.95 -26.79
CA TYR A 209 0.70 21.74 -27.27
C TYR A 209 1.53 22.33 -26.13
N ILE A 210 0.87 22.93 -25.14
CA ILE A 210 1.50 23.46 -23.93
C ILE A 210 2.30 22.36 -23.22
N MET A 211 1.70 21.18 -23.04
CA MET A 211 2.37 20.02 -22.42
C MET A 211 3.65 19.61 -23.18
N ILE A 212 3.62 19.62 -24.51
CA ILE A 212 4.79 19.30 -25.35
C ILE A 212 5.90 20.34 -25.13
N LEU A 213 5.55 21.63 -25.12
CA LEU A 213 6.52 22.71 -24.89
C LEU A 213 7.11 22.65 -23.47
N GLU A 214 6.28 22.39 -22.46
CA GLU A 214 6.72 22.18 -21.08
C GLU A 214 7.72 21.02 -20.97
N LYS A 215 7.42 19.87 -21.59
CA LYS A 215 8.31 18.70 -21.60
C LYS A 215 9.63 18.93 -22.33
N GLN A 216 9.66 19.84 -23.30
CA GLN A 216 10.89 20.27 -23.97
C GLN A 216 11.68 21.33 -23.19
N GLY A 217 11.12 21.89 -22.11
CA GLY A 217 11.71 23.01 -21.39
C GLY A 217 11.57 24.36 -22.12
N LYS A 218 10.74 24.44 -23.16
CA LYS A 218 10.47 25.65 -23.94
C LYS A 218 9.43 26.54 -23.26
N ILE A 219 9.72 26.94 -22.04
CA ILE A 219 8.76 27.64 -21.16
C ILE A 219 8.35 29.00 -21.72
N GLN A 220 9.26 29.73 -22.39
CA GLN A 220 8.93 31.01 -23.02
C GLN A 220 7.94 30.85 -24.19
N GLU A 221 8.09 29.79 -24.99
CA GLU A 221 7.15 29.49 -26.07
C GLU A 221 5.78 29.11 -25.50
N ALA A 222 5.75 28.29 -24.43
CA ALA A 222 4.51 27.93 -23.75
C ALA A 222 3.78 29.16 -23.19
N LEU A 223 4.52 30.13 -22.62
CA LEU A 223 3.96 31.40 -22.18
C LEU A 223 3.38 32.21 -23.35
N ASN A 224 4.09 32.29 -24.47
CA ASN A 224 3.60 32.98 -25.67
C ASN A 224 2.30 32.36 -26.20
N VAL A 225 2.12 31.03 -26.09
CA VAL A 225 0.87 30.34 -26.45
C VAL A 225 -0.28 30.78 -25.55
N VAL A 226 -0.04 30.85 -24.23
CA VAL A 226 -1.05 31.26 -23.24
C VAL A 226 -1.38 32.75 -23.33
N GLU A 227 -0.44 33.59 -23.72
CA GLU A 227 -0.64 35.04 -23.92
C GLU A 227 -1.18 35.40 -25.32
N GLY A 228 -1.00 34.52 -26.30
CA GLY A 228 -1.40 34.73 -27.68
C GLY A 228 -2.82 34.25 -28.03
N PRO A 229 -3.20 34.26 -29.32
CA PRO A 229 -4.55 33.92 -29.79
C PRO A 229 -5.00 32.49 -29.50
N LEU A 230 -4.05 31.56 -29.28
CA LEU A 230 -4.37 30.20 -28.87
C LEU A 230 -4.83 30.15 -27.41
N GLY A 231 -4.36 31.07 -26.57
CA GLY A 231 -4.77 31.22 -25.18
C GLY A 231 -6.25 31.57 -25.03
N ASP A 232 -6.83 32.31 -25.98
CA ASP A 232 -8.26 32.66 -26.00
C ASP A 232 -9.18 31.42 -26.11
N LYS A 233 -8.65 30.30 -26.61
CA LYS A 233 -9.37 29.02 -26.71
C LYS A 233 -9.37 28.23 -25.40
N LEU A 234 -8.56 28.63 -24.42
CA LEU A 234 -8.55 28.01 -23.09
C LEU A 234 -9.76 28.55 -22.30
N ILE A 235 -10.74 27.69 -22.05
CA ILE A 235 -12.04 28.11 -21.48
C ILE A 235 -11.93 28.43 -19.98
N SER A 236 -10.91 27.89 -19.31
CA SER A 236 -10.73 28.05 -17.86
C SER A 236 -10.11 29.39 -17.47
N TYR A 237 -10.96 30.31 -17.02
CA TYR A 237 -10.60 31.61 -16.41
C TYR A 237 -9.74 31.47 -15.14
N VAL A 238 -9.69 30.28 -14.52
CA VAL A 238 -8.84 29.99 -13.35
C VAL A 238 -7.48 29.43 -13.76
N THR A 239 -7.45 28.58 -14.79
CA THR A 239 -6.24 27.87 -15.21
C THR A 239 -5.24 28.78 -15.93
N VAL A 240 -5.72 29.68 -16.79
CA VAL A 240 -4.85 30.59 -17.55
C VAL A 240 -4.00 31.49 -16.63
N PRO A 241 -4.57 32.17 -15.62
CA PRO A 241 -3.80 32.91 -14.62
C PRO A 241 -2.74 32.08 -13.89
N GLN A 242 -3.09 30.86 -13.48
CA GLN A 242 -2.20 29.96 -12.75
C GLN A 242 -1.04 29.50 -13.64
N LEU A 243 -1.30 29.22 -14.92
CA LEU A 243 -0.26 28.89 -15.90
C LEU A 243 0.68 30.08 -16.15
N LYS A 244 0.13 31.30 -16.33
CA LYS A 244 0.94 32.52 -16.47
C LYS A 244 1.84 32.74 -15.25
N ALA A 245 1.28 32.66 -14.04
CA ALA A 245 2.04 32.79 -12.80
C ALA A 245 3.14 31.70 -12.67
N LYS A 246 2.82 30.44 -12.99
CA LYS A 246 3.79 29.33 -13.03
C LYS A 246 4.95 29.61 -14.01
N TYR A 247 4.65 30.09 -15.21
CA TYR A 247 5.66 30.37 -16.23
C TYR A 247 6.51 31.58 -15.91
N TYR A 248 5.92 32.67 -15.43
CA TYR A 248 6.70 33.82 -14.97
C TYR A 248 7.67 33.42 -13.86
N LEU A 249 7.24 32.59 -12.90
CA LEU A 249 8.11 32.08 -11.84
C LEU A 249 9.26 31.23 -12.42
N THR A 250 8.97 30.33 -13.36
CA THR A 250 9.97 29.42 -13.95
C THR A 250 10.96 30.17 -14.85
N LEU A 251 10.50 31.20 -15.56
CA LEU A 251 11.33 32.07 -16.41
C LEU A 251 12.06 33.17 -15.62
N LYS A 252 11.90 33.21 -14.29
CA LYS A 252 12.44 34.28 -13.43
C LYS A 252 11.97 35.68 -13.85
N ARG A 253 10.79 35.79 -14.46
CA ARG A 253 10.12 37.07 -14.76
C ARG A 253 9.44 37.57 -13.49
N TRP A 254 10.24 37.92 -12.49
CA TRP A 254 9.76 38.20 -11.13
C TRP A 254 8.75 39.35 -11.09
N LYS A 255 9.01 40.43 -11.83
CA LYS A 255 8.11 41.59 -11.94
C LYS A 255 6.69 41.18 -12.36
N ASP A 256 6.58 40.41 -13.43
CA ASP A 256 5.31 39.95 -13.97
C ASP A 256 4.61 38.97 -13.01
N SER A 257 5.38 38.06 -12.40
CA SER A 257 4.90 37.11 -11.40
C SER A 257 4.31 37.80 -10.16
N ILE A 258 4.95 38.89 -9.70
CA ILE A 258 4.43 39.70 -8.59
C ILE A 258 3.11 40.35 -8.98
N ILE A 259 3.08 41.06 -10.11
CA ILE A 259 1.90 41.82 -10.55
C ILE A 259 0.71 40.89 -10.73
N ILE A 260 0.89 39.76 -11.42
CA ILE A 260 -0.19 38.82 -11.66
C ILE A 260 -0.69 38.22 -10.34
N SER A 261 0.21 37.82 -9.44
CA SER A 261 -0.16 37.25 -8.14
C SER A 261 -0.97 38.23 -7.30
N LYS A 262 -0.54 39.50 -7.24
CA LYS A 262 -1.28 40.56 -6.56
C LYS A 262 -2.67 40.75 -7.16
N CYS A 263 -2.79 40.89 -8.48
CA CYS A 263 -4.07 41.13 -9.15
C CYS A 263 -5.11 40.06 -8.79
N PHE A 264 -4.73 38.77 -8.82
CA PHE A 264 -5.64 37.67 -8.48
C PHE A 264 -5.90 37.53 -6.98
N LEU A 265 -4.93 37.86 -6.12
CA LEU A 265 -5.16 37.90 -4.68
C LEU A 265 -6.21 38.94 -4.29
N ARG A 266 -6.35 40.04 -5.04
CA ARG A 266 -7.41 41.03 -4.81
C ARG A 266 -8.81 40.41 -4.90
N GLU A 267 -9.00 39.44 -5.78
CA GLU A 267 -10.26 38.72 -5.95
C GLU A 267 -10.41 37.62 -4.90
N ASN A 268 -9.36 36.78 -4.72
CA ASN A 268 -9.32 35.70 -3.75
C ASN A 268 -8.11 35.83 -2.80
N LEU A 269 -8.36 36.47 -1.64
CA LEU A 269 -7.35 36.80 -0.63
C LEU A 269 -6.73 35.57 0.06
N ASP A 270 -7.38 34.40 -0.01
CA ASP A 270 -6.98 33.17 0.69
C ASP A 270 -6.25 32.17 -0.24
N HIS A 271 -5.89 32.58 -1.45
CA HIS A 271 -5.27 31.70 -2.43
C HIS A 271 -3.78 31.42 -2.11
N TRP A 272 -3.51 30.43 -1.27
CA TRP A 272 -2.17 30.11 -0.74
C TRP A 272 -1.05 29.99 -1.79
N LEU A 273 -1.31 29.33 -2.93
CA LEU A 273 -0.30 29.20 -3.99
C LEU A 273 0.15 30.56 -4.56
N LEU A 274 -0.77 31.52 -4.71
CA LEU A 274 -0.44 32.85 -5.24
C LEU A 274 0.28 33.70 -4.19
N ILE A 275 -0.05 33.52 -2.90
CA ILE A 275 0.72 34.13 -1.79
C ILE A 275 2.16 33.65 -1.84
N LYS A 276 2.39 32.33 -1.96
CA LYS A 276 3.74 31.76 -2.08
C LYS A 276 4.45 32.27 -3.33
N ASN A 277 3.80 32.24 -4.51
CA ASN A 277 4.40 32.76 -5.75
C ASN A 277 4.80 34.23 -5.62
N TYR A 278 3.94 35.07 -5.02
CA TYR A 278 4.23 36.46 -4.75
C TYR A 278 5.48 36.61 -3.86
N LEU A 279 5.50 35.94 -2.69
CA LEU A 279 6.61 36.03 -1.74
C LEU A 279 7.92 35.55 -2.37
N THR A 280 7.91 34.38 -3.03
CA THR A 280 9.08 33.85 -3.77
C THR A 280 9.59 34.86 -4.79
N SER A 281 8.70 35.42 -5.61
CA SER A 281 9.09 36.35 -6.69
C SER A 281 9.63 37.67 -6.15
N ALA A 282 8.99 38.25 -5.14
CA ALA A 282 9.44 39.51 -4.52
C ALA A 282 10.79 39.35 -3.81
N MET A 283 10.97 38.22 -3.12
CA MET A 283 12.22 37.90 -2.43
C MET A 283 13.37 37.63 -3.40
N SER A 284 13.12 36.97 -4.54
CA SER A 284 14.13 36.78 -5.59
C SER A 284 14.46 38.08 -6.33
N LEU A 285 13.47 38.92 -6.64
CA LEU A 285 13.70 40.21 -7.28
C LEU A 285 14.58 41.14 -6.42
N MET A 286 14.38 41.12 -5.10
CA MET A 286 15.21 41.85 -4.14
C MET A 286 16.69 41.39 -4.18
N GLU A 287 16.95 40.09 -4.34
CA GLU A 287 18.31 39.55 -4.42
C GLU A 287 19.04 39.94 -5.70
N GLU A 288 18.32 40.12 -6.80
CA GLU A 288 18.89 40.59 -8.07
C GLU A 288 19.29 42.08 -8.02
N GLY A 289 18.88 42.81 -6.98
CA GLY A 289 19.28 44.21 -6.77
C GLY A 289 18.74 45.19 -7.82
N GLU A 290 17.66 44.84 -8.50
CA GLU A 290 17.03 45.73 -9.48
C GLU A 290 16.42 46.96 -8.79
N ASP A 291 16.91 48.15 -9.14
CA ASP A 291 16.32 49.40 -8.69
C ASP A 291 15.05 49.73 -9.49
N LEU A 292 13.92 49.78 -8.78
CA LEU A 292 12.59 50.10 -9.33
C LEU A 292 12.27 51.61 -9.30
N SER A 293 13.25 52.46 -9.00
CA SER A 293 13.11 53.93 -8.86
C SER A 293 12.64 54.68 -10.12
N SER A 294 12.50 53.99 -11.28
CA SER A 294 12.11 54.59 -12.56
C SER A 294 10.64 54.38 -12.97
N THR A 295 9.81 53.72 -12.16
CA THR A 295 8.37 53.56 -12.44
C THR A 295 7.51 54.59 -11.70
N ASP A 296 7.40 55.78 -12.27
CA ASP A 296 6.40 56.80 -11.90
C ASP A 296 4.99 56.33 -12.28
N VAL A 297 4.37 55.47 -11.46
CA VAL A 297 2.91 55.31 -11.44
C VAL A 297 2.46 55.22 -9.99
N GLU A 298 2.17 56.38 -9.42
CA GLU A 298 1.75 56.60 -8.03
C GLU A 298 0.34 56.05 -7.71
N TYR A 299 -0.29 55.30 -8.62
CA TYR A 299 -1.59 54.67 -8.43
C TYR A 299 -1.57 53.26 -9.02
N VAL A 300 -1.28 52.27 -8.18
CA VAL A 300 -1.99 50.98 -7.98
C VAL A 300 -1.01 50.02 -7.27
N LEU A 301 -1.01 50.01 -5.92
CA LEU A 301 -0.19 49.10 -5.09
C LEU A 301 -0.37 47.61 -5.48
N TRP A 302 -1.53 47.28 -6.06
CA TRP A 302 -1.90 45.98 -6.62
C TRP A 302 -1.25 45.63 -7.97
N SER A 303 -0.67 46.60 -8.67
CA SER A 303 -0.17 46.45 -10.06
C SER A 303 1.27 46.90 -10.26
N ARG A 304 1.98 47.21 -9.16
CA ARG A 304 3.43 47.45 -9.16
C ARG A 304 4.21 46.23 -8.65
N PRO A 305 5.43 45.98 -9.15
CA PRO A 305 6.33 44.99 -8.56
C PRO A 305 6.87 45.49 -7.20
N ASP A 306 7.19 44.55 -6.30
CA ASP A 306 7.85 44.82 -5.02
C ASP A 306 9.22 44.15 -5.01
N ALA A 307 10.28 44.89 -4.68
CA ALA A 307 11.66 44.41 -4.69
C ALA A 307 12.40 44.69 -3.36
N SER A 308 11.68 45.00 -2.29
CA SER A 308 12.28 45.29 -0.98
C SER A 308 11.39 44.86 0.17
N ILE A 309 11.99 44.56 1.32
CA ILE A 309 11.28 44.19 2.55
C ILE A 309 10.20 45.23 2.94
N PRO A 310 10.45 46.55 2.90
CA PRO A 310 9.40 47.53 3.18
C PRO A 310 8.20 47.43 2.23
N GLN A 311 8.44 47.22 0.93
CA GLN A 311 7.36 47.07 -0.06
C GLN A 311 6.56 45.77 0.15
N ILE A 312 7.24 44.67 0.48
CA ILE A 312 6.57 43.40 0.82
C ILE A 312 5.68 43.59 2.05
N LYS A 313 6.19 44.21 3.11
CA LYS A 313 5.41 44.52 4.33
C LYS A 313 4.22 45.42 4.02
N GLU A 314 4.38 46.42 3.16
CA GLU A 314 3.30 47.30 2.74
C GLU A 314 2.18 46.52 2.03
N PHE A 315 2.53 45.62 1.11
CA PHE A 315 1.55 44.79 0.44
C PHE A 315 0.86 43.79 1.37
N LEU A 316 1.59 43.12 2.28
CA LEU A 316 0.96 42.23 3.25
C LEU A 316 -0.01 42.98 4.18
N LYS A 317 0.33 44.21 4.59
CA LYS A 317 -0.59 45.11 5.32
C LYS A 317 -1.82 45.47 4.48
N LEU A 318 -1.64 45.77 3.19
CA LEU A 318 -2.74 46.01 2.27
C LEU A 318 -3.67 44.79 2.17
N LEU A 319 -3.10 43.59 2.06
CA LEU A 319 -3.85 42.33 1.99
C LEU A 319 -4.71 42.13 3.25
N MET A 320 -4.14 42.37 4.44
CA MET A 320 -4.88 42.34 5.71
C MET A 320 -5.97 43.43 5.79
N ASN A 321 -5.70 44.63 5.29
CA ASN A 321 -6.67 45.73 5.29
C ASN A 321 -7.86 45.44 4.36
N GLU A 322 -7.61 44.92 3.15
CA GLU A 322 -8.68 44.51 2.24
C GLU A 322 -9.50 43.34 2.80
N MET A 323 -8.84 42.38 3.46
CA MET A 323 -9.52 41.32 4.20
C MET A 323 -10.49 41.89 5.25
N LYS A 324 -10.02 42.82 6.10
CA LYS A 324 -10.85 43.50 7.11
C LYS A 324 -11.99 44.30 6.49
N LYS A 325 -11.73 45.06 5.41
CA LYS A 325 -12.77 45.82 4.68
C LYS A 325 -13.87 44.92 4.13
N LYS A 326 -13.52 43.73 3.64
CA LYS A 326 -14.48 42.73 3.16
C LYS A 326 -15.23 42.02 4.30
N GLY A 327 -14.91 42.30 5.57
CA GLY A 327 -15.51 41.65 6.73
C GLY A 327 -15.20 40.16 6.82
N LYS A 328 -14.15 39.69 6.13
CA LYS A 328 -13.75 38.27 6.12
C LYS A 328 -12.54 38.10 7.04
N ASN A 329 -12.50 37.04 7.84
CA ASN A 329 -11.30 36.66 8.59
C ASN A 329 -10.76 35.35 7.99
N VAL A 330 -9.91 35.48 6.96
CA VAL A 330 -9.34 34.33 6.23
C VAL A 330 -7.90 34.08 6.66
N ARG A 331 -7.41 32.84 6.52
CA ARG A 331 -6.14 32.39 7.12
C ARG A 331 -4.91 32.88 6.36
N GLY A 332 -4.98 32.85 5.03
CA GLY A 332 -3.88 33.13 4.11
C GLY A 332 -3.11 34.42 4.40
N PRO A 333 -3.77 35.57 4.58
CA PRO A 333 -3.08 36.83 4.90
C PRO A 333 -2.28 36.80 6.21
N TYR A 334 -2.71 36.04 7.23
CA TYR A 334 -1.94 35.87 8.46
C TYR A 334 -0.79 34.88 8.28
N LEU A 335 -1.04 33.76 7.59
CA LEU A 335 0.02 32.78 7.27
C LEU A 335 1.09 33.37 6.34
N ALA A 336 0.74 34.34 5.50
CA ALA A 336 1.68 35.04 4.62
C ALA A 336 2.80 35.74 5.40
N TRP A 337 2.50 36.27 6.59
CA TRP A 337 3.51 36.87 7.46
C TRP A 337 4.48 35.83 8.04
N LEU A 338 3.96 34.68 8.47
CA LEU A 338 4.78 33.57 8.97
C LEU A 338 5.66 32.97 7.86
N GLU A 339 5.12 32.83 6.64
CA GLU A 339 5.90 32.39 5.48
C GLU A 339 6.97 33.41 5.09
N PHE A 340 6.64 34.70 5.12
CA PHE A 340 7.61 35.75 4.85
C PHE A 340 8.74 35.77 5.89
N TYR A 341 8.40 35.63 7.18
CA TYR A 341 9.37 35.47 8.26
C TYR A 341 10.28 34.27 8.01
N LYS A 342 9.70 33.10 7.71
CA LYS A 342 10.43 31.86 7.37
C LYS A 342 11.44 32.09 6.26
N MET A 343 11.01 32.71 5.15
CA MET A 343 11.87 32.95 4.00
C MET A 343 13.05 33.90 4.30
N VAL A 344 12.85 34.91 5.14
CA VAL A 344 13.94 35.80 5.59
C VAL A 344 14.91 35.05 6.50
N HIS A 345 14.38 34.24 7.43
CA HIS A 345 15.18 33.44 8.36
C HIS A 345 16.04 32.38 7.64
N GLU A 346 15.47 31.65 6.68
CA GLU A 346 16.17 30.62 5.90
C GLU A 346 17.32 31.19 5.04
N ARG A 347 17.29 32.51 4.76
CA ARG A 347 18.37 33.25 4.08
C ARG A 347 19.47 33.72 5.03
N GLY A 348 19.41 33.37 6.32
CA GLY A 348 20.39 33.76 7.33
C GLY A 348 20.32 35.23 7.75
N GLN A 349 19.21 35.92 7.45
CA GLN A 349 18.98 37.31 7.85
C GLN A 349 18.22 37.37 9.19
N ASP A 350 18.33 38.51 9.88
CA ASP A 350 17.59 38.76 11.13
C ASP A 350 16.10 39.03 10.83
N ALA A 351 15.31 37.96 10.83
CA ALA A 351 13.88 38.01 10.53
C ALA A 351 13.07 38.78 11.58
N ASP A 352 13.46 38.73 12.86
CA ASP A 352 12.80 39.49 13.92
C ASP A 352 12.95 41.00 13.68
N GLN A 353 14.14 41.45 13.29
CA GLN A 353 14.39 42.86 12.94
C GLN A 353 13.66 43.27 11.65
N LEU A 354 13.69 42.43 10.62
CA LEU A 354 13.25 42.79 9.28
C LEU A 354 11.73 42.64 9.07
N VAL A 355 11.15 41.54 9.55
CA VAL A 355 9.73 41.21 9.38
C VAL A 355 8.93 41.67 10.58
N GLY A 356 9.31 41.19 11.77
CA GLY A 356 8.66 41.44 13.06
C GLY A 356 8.86 40.26 14.00
N ASP A 357 8.48 40.41 15.27
CA ASP A 357 8.64 39.37 16.29
C ASP A 357 7.83 38.10 15.95
N ILE A 358 8.53 36.96 15.89
CA ILE A 358 7.90 35.67 15.62
C ILE A 358 6.82 35.33 16.65
N VAL A 359 7.01 35.67 17.92
CA VAL A 359 6.03 35.38 18.97
C VAL A 359 4.75 36.17 18.74
N GLU A 360 4.85 37.47 18.45
CA GLU A 360 3.68 38.30 18.11
C GLU A 360 2.91 37.76 16.91
N LEU A 361 3.58 37.31 15.84
CA LEU A 361 2.93 36.75 14.65
C LEU A 361 2.12 35.49 14.98
N PHE A 362 2.68 34.58 15.78
CA PHE A 362 1.98 33.39 16.26
C PHE A 362 0.77 33.72 17.13
N VAL A 363 0.96 34.62 18.12
CA VAL A 363 -0.10 35.05 19.03
C VAL A 363 -1.22 35.76 18.27
N GLN A 364 -0.89 36.54 17.24
CA GLN A 364 -1.87 37.19 16.37
C GLN A 364 -2.69 36.17 15.57
N TYR A 365 -2.05 35.14 15.00
CA TYR A 365 -2.75 34.05 14.32
C TYR A 365 -3.68 33.30 15.29
N PHE A 366 -3.15 32.92 16.46
CA PHE A 366 -3.90 32.20 17.48
C PHE A 366 -5.10 33.01 18.00
N ARG A 367 -4.98 34.34 18.13
CA ARG A 367 -6.11 35.19 18.50
C ARG A 367 -7.28 35.10 17.52
N CYS A 368 -6.98 34.88 16.24
CA CYS A 368 -7.98 34.85 15.17
C CYS A 368 -8.56 33.46 14.93
N PHE A 369 -7.74 32.41 15.13
CA PHE A 369 -8.08 31.04 14.72
C PHE A 369 -7.86 29.98 15.80
N GLY A 370 -7.42 30.34 17.01
CA GLY A 370 -7.12 29.38 18.09
C GLY A 370 -8.32 28.53 18.51
N ASP A 371 -9.53 29.04 18.30
CA ASP A 371 -10.82 28.35 18.49
C ASP A 371 -11.18 27.41 17.33
N ARG A 372 -10.31 27.24 16.35
CA ARG A 372 -10.47 26.33 15.21
C ARG A 372 -9.50 25.17 15.32
N SER A 373 -9.99 23.97 15.04
CA SER A 373 -9.19 22.73 15.05
C SER A 373 -8.02 22.74 14.05
N CYS A 374 -8.07 23.58 13.01
CA CYS A 374 -6.98 23.71 12.05
C CYS A 374 -5.79 24.54 12.57
N CYS A 375 -5.95 25.35 13.62
CA CYS A 375 -4.91 26.26 14.08
C CYS A 375 -3.59 25.57 14.43
N PRO A 376 -3.58 24.47 15.21
CA PRO A 376 -2.35 23.73 15.47
C PRO A 376 -1.68 23.20 14.20
N LEU A 377 -2.44 22.71 13.22
CA LEU A 377 -1.89 22.22 11.94
C LEU A 377 -1.27 23.34 11.13
N ASP A 378 -1.94 24.49 11.05
CA ASP A 378 -1.48 25.65 10.30
C ASP A 378 -0.17 26.21 10.87
N LEU A 379 -0.05 26.23 12.21
CA LEU A 379 1.13 26.71 12.95
C LEU A 379 2.27 25.69 13.03
N LYS A 380 1.98 24.38 13.00
CA LYS A 380 2.95 23.30 13.20
C LYS A 380 4.20 23.45 12.34
N GLN A 381 4.05 23.80 11.07
CA GLN A 381 5.17 23.94 10.13
C GLN A 381 6.10 25.12 10.41
N TYR A 382 5.65 26.11 11.19
CA TYR A 382 6.42 27.31 11.55
C TYR A 382 7.03 27.23 12.94
N LEU A 383 6.59 26.30 13.80
CA LEU A 383 7.10 26.16 15.17
C LEU A 383 8.62 25.95 15.27
N PRO A 384 9.31 25.28 14.31
CA PRO A 384 10.77 25.18 14.34
C PRO A 384 11.50 26.55 14.26
N LEU A 385 10.84 27.61 13.79
CA LEU A 385 11.40 28.96 13.71
C LEU A 385 11.42 29.66 15.09
N VAL A 386 10.67 29.15 16.07
CA VAL A 386 10.62 29.70 17.42
C VAL A 386 11.81 29.15 18.20
N SER A 387 12.75 30.04 18.54
CA SER A 387 13.93 29.69 19.34
C SER A 387 13.52 29.09 20.68
N VAL A 388 14.36 28.21 21.24
CA VAL A 388 14.09 27.55 22.55
C VAL A 388 13.82 28.57 23.66
N GLN A 389 14.50 29.72 23.61
CA GLN A 389 14.32 30.81 24.58
C GLN A 389 12.94 31.47 24.48
N CYS A 390 12.42 31.64 23.26
CA CYS A 390 11.12 32.29 23.00
C CYS A 390 9.91 31.35 23.16
N ARG A 391 10.11 30.02 23.26
CA ARG A 391 9.00 29.05 23.39
C ARG A 391 8.13 29.33 24.61
N GLY A 392 8.74 29.72 25.73
CA GLY A 392 8.00 30.08 26.95
C GLY A 392 7.12 31.31 26.76
N ASP A 393 7.63 32.33 26.08
CA ASP A 393 6.89 33.57 25.79
C ASP A 393 5.74 33.31 24.81
N LEU A 394 5.94 32.45 23.80
CA LEU A 394 4.88 32.01 22.91
C LEU A 394 3.75 31.32 23.67
N ILE A 395 4.07 30.31 24.47
CA ILE A 395 3.06 29.57 25.23
C ILE A 395 2.33 30.50 26.20
N LYS A 396 3.04 31.40 26.87
CA LYS A 396 2.43 32.43 27.72
C LYS A 396 1.48 33.35 26.95
N GLY A 397 1.89 33.80 25.75
CA GLY A 397 1.08 34.67 24.89
C GLY A 397 -0.20 34.02 24.38
N VAL A 398 -0.15 32.74 23.96
CA VAL A 398 -1.37 32.01 23.58
C VAL A 398 -2.24 31.71 24.81
N TRP A 399 -1.65 31.37 25.96
CA TRP A 399 -2.40 31.09 27.19
C TRP A 399 -3.16 32.33 27.70
N GLN A 400 -2.58 33.52 27.57
CA GLN A 400 -3.27 34.78 27.86
C GLN A 400 -4.54 34.98 27.02
N ILE A 401 -4.56 34.48 25.78
CA ILE A 401 -5.76 34.53 24.92
C ILE A 401 -6.81 33.52 25.39
N VAL A 402 -6.38 32.33 25.81
CA VAL A 402 -7.28 31.31 26.39
C VAL A 402 -7.93 31.85 27.67
N GLY A 403 -7.15 32.57 28.48
CA GLY A 403 -7.59 33.29 29.68
C GLY A 403 -8.06 32.37 30.80
N LEU A 404 -7.56 31.14 30.89
CA LEU A 404 -7.87 30.20 31.97
C LEU A 404 -6.82 30.30 33.09
N GLU A 405 -7.28 30.28 34.35
CA GLU A 405 -6.42 30.09 35.51
C GLU A 405 -5.93 28.62 35.61
N ASP A 406 -4.90 28.38 36.43
CA ASP A 406 -4.33 27.04 36.63
C ASP A 406 -5.39 26.06 37.14
N GLY A 407 -5.73 25.08 36.31
CA GLY A 407 -6.73 24.04 36.63
C GLY A 407 -8.18 24.49 36.46
N GLU A 408 -8.41 25.70 35.93
CA GLU A 408 -9.74 26.17 35.55
C GLU A 408 -10.26 25.40 34.32
N LEU A 409 -11.54 25.01 34.36
CA LEU A 409 -12.18 24.27 33.29
C LEU A 409 -12.79 25.24 32.26
N PRO A 410 -12.65 24.99 30.94
CA PRO A 410 -13.21 25.87 29.90
C PRO A 410 -14.73 26.05 30.03
N ASP A 411 -15.23 27.26 30.03
CA ASP A 411 -16.67 27.57 30.15
C ASP A 411 -17.46 27.41 28.84
N THR A 412 -16.78 27.42 27.68
CA THR A 412 -17.37 27.39 26.34
C THR A 412 -16.62 26.44 25.41
N ALA A 413 -17.30 25.97 24.35
CA ALA A 413 -16.68 25.15 23.30
C ALA A 413 -15.49 25.85 22.63
N TYR A 414 -15.56 27.18 22.42
CA TYR A 414 -14.49 27.97 21.83
C TYR A 414 -13.25 28.02 22.74
N ARG A 415 -13.42 28.30 24.04
CA ARG A 415 -12.30 28.29 25.01
C ARG A 415 -11.73 26.89 25.19
N MET A 416 -12.56 25.84 25.13
CA MET A 416 -12.09 24.45 25.12
C MET A 416 -11.20 24.19 23.89
N GLN A 417 -11.64 24.57 22.69
CA GLN A 417 -10.84 24.38 21.47
C GLN A 417 -9.53 25.18 21.51
N GLN A 418 -9.54 26.41 22.04
CA GLN A 418 -8.31 27.19 22.25
C GLN A 418 -7.37 26.49 23.23
N HIS A 419 -7.88 25.99 24.35
CA HIS A 419 -7.07 25.22 25.30
C HIS A 419 -6.49 23.95 24.67
N ILE A 420 -7.28 23.18 23.91
CA ILE A 420 -6.80 22.03 23.13
C ILE A 420 -5.69 22.47 22.18
N SER A 421 -5.91 23.53 21.40
CA SER A 421 -4.92 24.05 20.46
C SER A 421 -3.61 24.38 21.17
N THR A 422 -3.66 25.04 22.33
CA THR A 422 -2.48 25.34 23.14
C THR A 422 -1.75 24.07 23.59
N ILE A 423 -2.47 23.06 24.08
CA ILE A 423 -1.85 21.79 24.49
C ILE A 423 -1.16 21.09 23.31
N LEU A 424 -1.79 21.07 22.14
CA LEU A 424 -1.22 20.45 20.94
C LEU A 424 0.07 21.16 20.51
N LEU A 425 0.11 22.49 20.59
CA LEU A 425 1.33 23.27 20.37
C LEU A 425 2.39 22.96 21.44
N SER A 426 2.03 22.88 22.72
CA SER A 426 2.94 22.53 23.81
C SER A 426 3.56 21.14 23.64
N ARG A 427 2.75 20.15 23.23
CA ARG A 427 3.23 18.80 22.88
C ARG A 427 4.29 18.86 21.78
N HIS A 428 4.02 19.61 20.71
CA HIS A 428 4.93 19.73 19.57
C HIS A 428 6.22 20.48 19.90
N LEU A 429 6.17 21.43 20.84
CA LEU A 429 7.36 22.13 21.33
C LEU A 429 8.20 21.32 22.33
N GLY A 430 7.76 20.12 22.70
CA GLY A 430 8.50 19.18 23.56
C GLY A 430 8.24 19.31 25.04
N TYR A 431 7.25 20.12 25.47
CA TYR A 431 6.97 20.31 26.90
C TYR A 431 6.57 19.01 27.61
N HIS A 432 5.88 18.09 26.91
CA HIS A 432 5.47 16.82 27.49
C HIS A 432 6.56 15.74 27.44
N GLU A 433 7.58 15.90 26.59
CA GLU A 433 8.69 14.93 26.47
C GLU A 433 9.53 14.95 27.75
N ASN A 434 9.79 16.16 28.26
CA ASN A 434 10.65 16.41 29.41
C ASN A 434 10.01 16.04 30.75
N LEU A 435 8.74 15.60 30.75
CA LEU A 435 8.05 15.16 31.96
C LEU A 435 8.50 13.76 32.36
N SER A 436 8.66 13.52 33.65
CA SER A 436 8.81 12.19 34.23
C SER A 436 7.56 11.34 34.01
N SER A 437 7.68 10.02 34.14
CA SER A 437 6.53 9.10 34.00
C SER A 437 5.39 9.45 34.96
N THR A 438 5.70 9.87 36.19
CA THR A 438 4.71 10.31 37.18
C THR A 438 3.98 11.58 36.74
N GLU A 439 4.72 12.57 36.22
CA GLU A 439 4.14 13.82 35.72
C GLU A 439 3.30 13.61 34.45
N LYS A 440 3.71 12.69 33.57
CA LYS A 440 2.91 12.27 32.41
C LYS A 440 1.59 11.65 32.86
N LEU A 441 1.59 10.79 33.89
CA LEU A 441 0.37 10.21 34.45
C LEU A 441 -0.56 11.28 35.04
N GLN A 442 -0.01 12.24 35.80
CA GLN A 442 -0.81 13.36 36.33
C GLN A 442 -1.46 14.18 35.21
N LEU A 443 -0.73 14.41 34.12
CA LEU A 443 -1.27 15.12 32.97
C LEU A 443 -2.40 14.34 32.29
N THR A 444 -2.31 12.99 32.24
CA THR A 444 -3.43 12.16 31.76
C THR A 444 -4.67 12.30 32.64
N THR A 445 -4.53 12.44 33.96
CA THR A 445 -5.63 12.75 34.88
C THR A 445 -6.31 14.05 34.52
N CYS A 446 -5.51 15.10 34.29
CA CYS A 446 -6.05 16.41 33.96
C CYS A 446 -6.81 16.36 32.64
N PHE A 447 -6.25 15.71 31.61
CA PHE A 447 -6.93 15.55 30.32
C PHE A 447 -8.24 14.77 30.43
N LEU A 448 -8.32 13.75 31.30
CA LEU A 448 -9.58 13.07 31.55
C LEU A 448 -10.62 14.00 32.17
N ARG A 449 -10.22 14.80 33.16
CA ARG A 449 -11.09 15.79 33.80
C ARG A 449 -11.59 16.82 32.77
N TYR A 450 -10.72 17.32 31.89
CA TYR A 450 -11.12 18.23 30.80
C TYR A 450 -12.04 17.55 29.79
N PHE A 451 -11.77 16.29 29.44
CA PHE A 451 -12.63 15.52 28.55
C PHE A 451 -14.05 15.39 29.14
N GLN A 452 -14.16 14.90 30.38
CA GLN A 452 -15.43 14.73 31.09
C GLN A 452 -16.20 16.05 31.18
N HIS A 453 -15.50 17.14 31.51
CA HIS A 453 -16.10 18.47 31.54
C HIS A 453 -16.59 18.89 30.15
N GLY A 454 -15.76 18.72 29.13
CA GLY A 454 -16.01 19.11 27.75
C GLY A 454 -17.15 18.35 27.08
N MET A 455 -17.55 17.19 27.60
CA MET A 455 -18.71 16.44 27.10
C MET A 455 -19.99 17.29 27.07
N ARG A 456 -20.13 18.27 27.98
CA ARG A 456 -21.28 19.20 28.02
C ARG A 456 -21.43 20.06 26.76
N PHE A 457 -20.36 20.22 25.98
CA PHE A 457 -20.36 21.03 24.76
C PHE A 457 -20.73 20.25 23.51
N ASN A 458 -20.78 18.91 23.58
CA ASN A 458 -21.21 18.07 22.47
C ASN A 458 -22.71 17.76 22.62
N VAL A 459 -23.55 18.68 22.16
CA VAL A 459 -25.02 18.51 22.18
C VAL A 459 -25.44 17.67 20.97
N ASP A 460 -26.09 16.53 21.22
CA ASP A 460 -26.61 15.59 20.21
C ASP A 460 -25.62 15.29 19.05
N PRO A 461 -24.39 14.84 19.35
CA PRO A 461 -23.40 14.59 18.31
C PRO A 461 -23.88 13.46 17.39
N LEU A 462 -23.69 13.64 16.08
CA LEU A 462 -23.90 12.56 15.13
C LEU A 462 -22.83 11.48 15.36
N PRO A 463 -23.18 10.18 15.31
CA PRO A 463 -22.20 9.10 15.43
C PRO A 463 -21.08 9.13 14.39
N THR A 464 -21.27 9.87 13.28
CA THR A 464 -20.30 10.08 12.20
C THR A 464 -19.29 11.17 12.49
N ASP A 465 -19.57 12.07 13.43
CA ASP A 465 -18.75 13.23 13.73
C ASP A 465 -17.82 12.94 14.91
N PHE A 466 -16.64 13.56 14.90
CA PHE A 466 -15.74 13.49 16.06
C PHE A 466 -16.23 14.44 17.14
N LEU A 467 -16.04 14.04 18.40
CA LEU A 467 -16.37 14.93 19.50
C LEU A 467 -15.31 16.03 19.61
N SER A 468 -15.74 17.23 19.97
CA SER A 468 -14.84 18.40 20.04
C SER A 468 -13.74 18.25 21.12
N ASN A 469 -13.96 17.36 22.09
CA ASN A 469 -13.04 17.04 23.19
C ASN A 469 -12.25 15.74 22.99
N ASP A 470 -12.45 14.99 21.89
CA ASP A 470 -11.67 13.79 21.54
C ASP A 470 -10.13 14.01 21.58
N PRO A 471 -9.57 15.19 21.22
CA PRO A 471 -8.13 15.43 21.30
C PRO A 471 -7.53 15.21 22.69
N TYR A 472 -8.29 15.41 23.78
CA TYR A 472 -7.80 15.11 25.13
C TYR A 472 -7.54 13.62 25.32
N LEU A 473 -8.45 12.75 24.87
CA LEU A 473 -8.28 11.30 24.96
C LEU A 473 -7.14 10.80 24.07
N LEU A 474 -6.99 11.38 22.87
CA LEU A 474 -5.88 11.04 21.98
C LEU A 474 -4.53 11.37 22.62
N LEU A 475 -4.41 12.55 23.24
CA LEU A 475 -3.20 12.95 23.95
C LEU A 475 -2.95 12.09 25.19
N MET A 476 -3.98 11.69 25.92
CA MET A 476 -3.84 10.72 27.02
C MET A 476 -3.24 9.42 26.51
N ALA A 477 -3.78 8.86 25.42
CA ALA A 477 -3.25 7.64 24.82
C ALA A 477 -1.78 7.80 24.42
N HIS A 478 -1.39 8.94 23.83
CA HIS A 478 0.00 9.22 23.49
C HIS A 478 0.92 9.28 24.70
N LEU A 479 0.49 9.93 25.80
CA LEU A 479 1.29 10.00 27.03
C LEU A 479 1.46 8.63 27.69
N LEU A 480 0.41 7.80 27.71
CA LEU A 480 0.50 6.43 28.21
C LEU A 480 1.43 5.58 27.34
N LEU A 481 1.38 5.75 26.02
CA LEU A 481 2.31 5.11 25.09
C LEU A 481 3.76 5.58 25.30
N ASP A 482 3.99 6.86 25.59
CA ASP A 482 5.34 7.35 25.94
C ASP A 482 5.89 6.65 27.18
N ILE A 483 5.08 6.58 28.24
CA ILE A 483 5.48 5.89 29.47
C ILE A 483 5.79 4.43 29.16
N TRP A 484 4.96 3.75 28.38
CA TRP A 484 5.24 2.37 27.96
C TRP A 484 6.55 2.25 27.17
N ILE A 485 6.81 3.16 26.22
CA ILE A 485 8.07 3.16 25.44
C ILE A 485 9.27 3.29 26.39
N GLU A 486 9.17 4.15 27.41
CA GLU A 486 10.23 4.43 28.39
C GLU A 486 10.43 3.31 29.41
N THR A 487 9.35 2.75 29.95
CA THR A 487 9.39 1.80 31.09
C THR A 487 9.24 0.34 30.69
N GLN A 488 8.70 0.07 29.50
CA GLN A 488 8.26 -1.26 29.05
C GLN A 488 7.24 -1.91 30.01
N GLU A 489 6.46 -1.13 30.74
CA GLU A 489 5.43 -1.65 31.64
C GLU A 489 4.11 -1.96 30.89
N SER A 490 3.74 -3.23 30.77
CA SER A 490 2.54 -3.65 30.01
C SER A 490 1.22 -3.07 30.52
N SER A 491 1.15 -2.66 31.80
CA SER A 491 -0.06 -2.05 32.38
C SER A 491 -0.48 -0.79 31.60
N ARG A 492 0.50 0.00 31.13
CA ARG A 492 0.23 1.24 30.38
C ARG A 492 -0.38 0.97 29.01
N LEU A 493 0.00 -0.11 28.33
CA LEU A 493 -0.66 -0.52 27.07
C LEU A 493 -2.10 -0.97 27.31
N LEU A 494 -2.36 -1.68 28.42
CA LEU A 494 -3.72 -2.08 28.79
C LEU A 494 -4.59 -0.85 29.08
N ASP A 495 -4.04 0.17 29.75
CA ASP A 495 -4.73 1.45 29.99
C ASP A 495 -5.12 2.14 28.68
N VAL A 496 -4.21 2.12 27.68
CA VAL A 496 -4.50 2.66 26.33
C VAL A 496 -5.63 1.88 25.65
N LEU A 497 -5.61 0.55 25.70
CA LEU A 497 -6.69 -0.27 25.13
C LEU A 497 -8.04 0.04 25.78
N LEU A 498 -8.08 0.10 27.11
CA LEU A 498 -9.31 0.40 27.86
C LEU A 498 -9.84 1.81 27.52
N LEU A 499 -8.93 2.79 27.50
CA LEU A 499 -9.24 4.18 27.16
C LEU A 499 -9.83 4.29 25.75
N LEU A 500 -9.18 3.70 24.74
CA LEU A 500 -9.60 3.81 23.35
C LEU A 500 -10.86 3.01 23.02
N GLU A 501 -11.02 1.81 23.59
CA GLU A 501 -12.26 1.03 23.47
C GLU A 501 -13.45 1.77 24.07
N HIS A 502 -13.25 2.42 25.22
CA HIS A 502 -14.28 3.26 25.82
C HIS A 502 -14.56 4.52 24.98
N ALA A 503 -13.51 5.18 24.47
CA ALA A 503 -13.63 6.35 23.62
C ALA A 503 -14.47 6.06 22.36
N LEU A 504 -14.33 4.86 21.77
CA LEU A 504 -15.11 4.43 20.60
C LEU A 504 -16.60 4.19 20.90
N LEU A 505 -17.00 4.00 22.16
CA LEU A 505 -18.41 3.99 22.52
C LEU A 505 -19.05 5.38 22.38
N MET A 506 -18.25 6.43 22.52
CA MET A 506 -18.68 7.83 22.42
C MET A 506 -18.47 8.41 21.03
N SER A 507 -17.35 8.05 20.39
CA SER A 507 -16.92 8.56 19.09
C SER A 507 -16.63 7.40 18.13
N PRO A 508 -17.66 6.64 17.71
CA PRO A 508 -17.49 5.36 16.99
C PRO A 508 -16.87 5.51 15.59
N SER A 509 -16.90 6.72 15.01
CA SER A 509 -16.30 7.00 13.70
C SER A 509 -14.86 7.52 13.78
N ASN A 510 -14.31 7.72 14.98
CA ASN A 510 -12.97 8.28 15.16
C ASN A 510 -11.87 7.29 14.73
N PHE A 511 -11.35 7.48 13.52
CA PHE A 511 -10.34 6.60 12.95
C PHE A 511 -8.97 6.74 13.63
N HIS A 512 -8.67 7.84 14.32
CA HIS A 512 -7.42 7.96 15.09
C HIS A 512 -7.39 6.97 16.25
N PHE A 513 -8.51 6.84 16.97
CA PHE A 513 -8.65 5.84 18.03
C PHE A 513 -8.57 4.42 17.47
N LYS A 514 -9.28 4.14 16.37
CA LYS A 514 -9.24 2.81 15.72
C LYS A 514 -7.84 2.43 15.27
N LEU A 515 -7.11 3.33 14.59
CA LEU A 515 -5.73 3.06 14.13
C LEU A 515 -4.79 2.76 15.30
N LEU A 516 -4.82 3.57 16.35
CA LEU A 516 -4.01 3.33 17.56
C LEU A 516 -4.41 2.02 18.25
N LEU A 517 -5.70 1.72 18.30
CA LEU A 517 -6.21 0.50 18.93
C LEU A 517 -5.76 -0.76 18.16
N VAL A 518 -5.87 -0.76 16.82
CA VAL A 518 -5.31 -1.82 15.96
C VAL A 518 -3.81 -1.99 16.21
N LYS A 519 -3.06 -0.87 16.27
CA LYS A 519 -1.62 -0.91 16.56
C LYS A 519 -1.33 -1.52 17.92
N CYS A 520 -2.01 -1.09 18.99
CA CYS A 520 -1.79 -1.59 20.34
C CYS A 520 -2.12 -3.09 20.46
N TYR A 521 -3.23 -3.54 19.87
CA TYR A 521 -3.54 -4.97 19.82
C TYR A 521 -2.50 -5.77 19.05
N ASN A 522 -2.02 -5.26 17.90
CA ASN A 522 -0.95 -5.92 17.15
C ASN A 522 0.37 -5.96 17.95
N ILE A 523 0.74 -4.89 18.68
CA ILE A 523 1.92 -4.89 19.58
C ILE A 523 1.83 -6.03 20.61
N LEU A 524 0.64 -6.27 21.15
CA LEU A 524 0.38 -7.34 22.11
C LEU A 524 0.20 -8.73 21.47
N GLY A 525 0.26 -8.84 20.14
CA GLY A 525 0.05 -10.10 19.41
C GLY A 525 -1.41 -10.57 19.40
N ALA A 526 -2.38 -9.70 19.69
CA ALA A 526 -3.80 -10.02 19.72
C ALA A 526 -4.44 -9.82 18.33
N GLY A 527 -4.13 -10.72 17.39
CA GLY A 527 -4.51 -10.61 15.99
C GLY A 527 -6.01 -10.52 15.72
N VAL A 528 -6.85 -11.31 16.42
CA VAL A 528 -8.31 -11.31 16.24
C VAL A 528 -8.93 -10.01 16.76
N ALA A 529 -8.49 -9.56 17.94
CA ALA A 529 -8.95 -8.29 18.50
C ALA A 529 -8.56 -7.10 17.59
N ALA A 530 -7.33 -7.10 17.08
CA ALA A 530 -6.90 -6.11 16.09
C ALA A 530 -7.73 -6.17 14.81
N HIS A 531 -8.04 -7.38 14.31
CA HIS A 531 -8.85 -7.58 13.10
C HIS A 531 -10.26 -7.02 13.26
N ASN A 532 -10.90 -7.28 14.40
CA ASN A 532 -12.24 -6.79 14.69
C ASN A 532 -12.30 -5.25 14.64
N VAL A 533 -11.27 -4.56 15.14
CA VAL A 533 -11.19 -3.10 15.05
C VAL A 533 -10.86 -2.66 13.62
N TYR A 534 -9.96 -3.36 12.93
CA TYR A 534 -9.59 -3.08 11.54
C TYR A 534 -10.79 -3.14 10.59
N GLU A 535 -11.69 -4.10 10.76
CA GLU A 535 -12.94 -4.18 9.98
C GLU A 535 -13.81 -2.92 10.18
N THR A 536 -13.81 -2.32 11.38
CA THR A 536 -14.53 -1.07 11.64
C THR A 536 -13.90 0.18 11.02
N LEU A 537 -12.64 0.11 10.55
CA LEU A 537 -12.02 1.18 9.75
C LEU A 537 -12.58 1.21 8.33
N ASP A 538 -13.19 0.10 7.86
CA ASP A 538 -13.77 -0.03 6.52
C ASP A 538 -12.77 0.30 5.39
N VAL A 539 -11.53 -0.21 5.53
CA VAL A 539 -10.42 0.04 4.59
C VAL A 539 -10.76 -0.51 3.21
N LYS A 540 -10.85 0.38 2.20
CA LYS A 540 -11.29 0.04 0.84
C LYS A 540 -10.39 0.62 -0.24
N HIS A 541 -10.38 -0.06 -1.40
CA HIS A 541 -9.72 0.39 -2.62
C HIS A 541 -8.27 0.83 -2.38
N MET A 542 -7.92 2.08 -2.67
CA MET A 542 -6.56 2.63 -2.50
C MET A 542 -6.00 2.42 -1.09
N GLN A 543 -6.87 2.46 -0.09
CA GLN A 543 -6.45 2.31 1.30
C GLN A 543 -5.90 0.91 1.58
N LEU A 544 -6.24 -0.10 0.77
CA LEU A 544 -5.67 -1.44 0.87
C LEU A 544 -4.17 -1.45 0.51
N ASP A 545 -3.69 -0.52 -0.31
CA ASP A 545 -2.26 -0.35 -0.59
C ASP A 545 -1.59 0.56 0.46
N SER A 546 -2.21 1.71 0.76
CA SER A 546 -1.60 2.71 1.64
C SER A 546 -1.68 2.40 3.13
N LEU A 547 -2.74 1.72 3.59
CA LEU A 547 -2.98 1.34 4.99
C LEU A 547 -2.98 -0.18 5.22
N GLY A 548 -2.84 -1.00 4.17
CA GLY A 548 -2.79 -2.46 4.29
C GLY A 548 -1.69 -2.94 5.24
N TYR A 549 -0.56 -2.22 5.29
CA TYR A 549 0.56 -2.49 6.20
C TYR A 549 0.20 -2.45 7.69
N VAL A 550 -0.88 -1.76 8.06
CA VAL A 550 -1.32 -1.60 9.46
C VAL A 550 -1.68 -2.95 10.09
N HIS A 551 -2.17 -3.91 9.29
CA HIS A 551 -2.70 -5.17 9.82
C HIS A 551 -2.34 -6.42 9.01
N CYS A 552 -2.24 -6.35 7.67
CA CYS A 552 -2.02 -7.53 6.80
C CYS A 552 -0.87 -8.43 7.27
N GLY A 553 0.34 -7.87 7.40
CA GLY A 553 1.50 -8.65 7.87
C GLY A 553 1.41 -9.03 9.35
N ALA A 554 0.79 -8.18 10.17
CA ALA A 554 0.72 -8.37 11.62
C ALA A 554 -0.20 -9.53 12.01
N VAL A 555 -1.36 -9.68 11.35
CA VAL A 555 -2.32 -10.76 11.65
C VAL A 555 -1.79 -12.14 11.26
N GLN A 556 -1.07 -12.25 10.14
CA GLN A 556 -0.39 -13.49 9.79
C GLN A 556 0.71 -13.83 10.83
N ALA A 557 1.41 -12.81 11.33
CA ALA A 557 2.46 -12.98 12.32
C ALA A 557 1.93 -13.59 13.63
N THR A 558 0.64 -13.43 13.94
CA THR A 558 0.00 -14.04 15.11
C THR A 558 -0.57 -15.45 14.84
N GLY A 559 -0.42 -15.99 13.63
CA GLY A 559 -0.90 -17.34 13.27
C GLY A 559 -2.37 -17.42 12.88
N GLN A 560 -3.01 -16.28 12.63
CA GLN A 560 -4.40 -16.17 12.19
C GLN A 560 -4.51 -16.37 10.66
N TYR A 561 -4.24 -17.58 10.17
CA TYR A 561 -4.10 -17.85 8.74
C TYR A 561 -5.40 -17.65 7.95
N SER A 562 -6.54 -17.98 8.54
CA SER A 562 -7.86 -17.84 7.91
C SER A 562 -8.23 -16.37 7.73
N ILE A 563 -8.01 -15.55 8.76
CA ILE A 563 -8.20 -14.10 8.70
C ILE A 563 -7.24 -13.48 7.70
N ALA A 564 -5.95 -13.82 7.77
CA ALA A 564 -4.93 -13.34 6.84
C ALA A 564 -5.28 -13.67 5.38
N SER A 565 -5.74 -14.90 5.11
CA SER A 565 -6.13 -15.34 3.76
C SER A 565 -7.27 -14.49 3.18
N ASN A 566 -8.33 -14.27 3.98
CA ASN A 566 -9.46 -13.45 3.55
C ASN A 566 -9.05 -12.00 3.28
N LEU A 567 -8.22 -11.43 4.15
CA LEU A 567 -7.71 -10.08 3.99
C LEU A 567 -6.84 -9.94 2.74
N TYR A 568 -5.96 -10.91 2.50
CA TYR A 568 -5.13 -10.97 1.29
C TYR A 568 -5.97 -11.11 0.03
N ASP A 569 -7.03 -11.93 0.03
CA ASP A 569 -7.94 -12.06 -1.12
C ASP A 569 -8.65 -10.75 -1.46
N VAL A 570 -9.08 -9.99 -0.45
CA VAL A 570 -9.68 -8.66 -0.64
C VAL A 570 -8.65 -7.69 -1.24
N THR A 571 -7.43 -7.67 -0.71
CA THR A 571 -6.34 -6.81 -1.19
C THR A 571 -5.90 -7.15 -2.61
N LEU A 572 -5.67 -8.43 -2.93
CA LEU A 572 -5.27 -8.88 -4.27
C LEU A 572 -6.36 -8.63 -5.31
N ARG A 573 -7.64 -8.77 -4.92
CA ARG A 573 -8.77 -8.43 -5.77
C ARG A 573 -8.75 -6.95 -6.13
N PHE A 574 -8.43 -6.05 -5.20
CA PHE A 574 -8.28 -4.63 -5.50
C PHE A 574 -7.20 -4.39 -6.58
N PHE A 575 -5.99 -4.94 -6.42
CA PHE A 575 -4.92 -4.73 -7.41
C PHE A 575 -5.31 -5.29 -8.80
N THR A 576 -5.91 -6.49 -8.83
CA THR A 576 -6.33 -7.14 -10.08
C THR A 576 -7.44 -6.35 -10.79
N VAL A 577 -8.44 -5.88 -10.03
CA VAL A 577 -9.56 -5.09 -10.57
C VAL A 577 -9.05 -3.71 -11.02
N ASN A 578 -8.25 -3.04 -10.19
CA ASN A 578 -7.70 -1.73 -10.53
C ASN A 578 -6.83 -1.76 -11.79
N TYR A 579 -6.03 -2.79 -11.99
CA TYR A 579 -5.30 -2.97 -13.24
C TYR A 579 -6.25 -3.03 -14.45
N LYS A 580 -7.34 -3.80 -14.35
CA LYS A 580 -8.35 -3.92 -15.41
C LYS A 580 -9.08 -2.62 -15.67
N ASP A 581 -9.50 -1.92 -14.62
CA ASP A 581 -10.27 -0.68 -14.72
C ASP A 581 -9.41 0.48 -15.25
N SER A 582 -8.15 0.59 -14.78
CA SER A 582 -7.21 1.63 -15.23
C SER A 582 -6.99 1.61 -16.74
N VAL A 583 -6.97 0.41 -17.33
CA VAL A 583 -6.81 0.19 -18.78
C VAL A 583 -8.01 0.73 -19.58
N ASP A 584 -9.22 0.63 -19.05
CA ASP A 584 -10.42 1.19 -19.68
C ASP A 584 -10.49 2.72 -19.49
N TYR A 585 -10.10 3.25 -18.33
CA TYR A 585 -10.01 4.71 -18.12
C TYR A 585 -8.98 5.38 -19.04
N LEU A 586 -7.85 4.71 -19.32
CA LEU A 586 -6.89 5.17 -20.34
C LEU A 586 -7.50 5.21 -21.75
N SER A 587 -8.45 4.34 -22.07
CA SER A 587 -9.17 4.42 -23.36
C SER A 587 -10.10 5.63 -23.40
N PHE A 588 -10.73 5.97 -22.28
CA PHE A 588 -11.64 7.12 -22.18
C PHE A 588 -10.92 8.46 -22.25
N THR A 589 -9.71 8.59 -21.72
CA THR A 589 -8.95 9.85 -21.80
C THR A 589 -8.65 10.25 -23.25
N TYR A 590 -8.32 9.31 -24.13
CA TYR A 590 -8.22 9.59 -25.57
C TYR A 590 -9.56 10.00 -26.19
N LYS A 591 -10.65 9.29 -25.86
CA LYS A 591 -11.98 9.57 -26.42
C LYS A 591 -12.54 10.94 -26.02
N PHE A 592 -12.31 11.37 -24.79
CA PHE A 592 -12.76 12.66 -24.27
C PHE A 592 -11.73 13.79 -24.44
N GLY A 593 -10.55 13.50 -24.98
CA GLY A 593 -9.48 14.49 -25.18
C GLY A 593 -8.79 14.94 -23.88
N SER A 594 -8.92 14.20 -22.78
CA SER A 594 -8.26 14.49 -21.51
C SER A 594 -6.78 14.09 -21.53
N PHE A 595 -6.01 14.60 -22.50
CA PHE A 595 -4.63 14.18 -22.77
C PHE A 595 -3.69 14.37 -21.57
N MET A 596 -3.88 15.46 -20.83
CA MET A 596 -3.09 15.79 -19.63
C MET A 596 -3.15 14.70 -18.54
N LYS A 597 -4.19 13.86 -18.54
CA LYS A 597 -4.39 12.79 -17.54
C LYS A 597 -3.83 11.44 -17.95
N ILE A 598 -3.43 11.26 -19.21
CA ILE A 598 -2.90 9.96 -19.68
C ILE A 598 -1.60 9.62 -18.96
N GLU A 599 -0.68 10.56 -18.85
CA GLU A 599 0.59 10.37 -18.14
C GLU A 599 0.35 10.03 -16.67
N GLU A 600 -0.49 10.83 -15.97
CA GLU A 600 -0.84 10.59 -14.56
C GLU A 600 -1.44 9.19 -14.35
N PHE A 601 -2.34 8.74 -15.24
CA PHE A 601 -2.93 7.40 -15.14
C PHE A 601 -1.92 6.28 -15.43
N VAL A 602 -1.00 6.48 -16.37
CA VAL A 602 0.05 5.49 -16.66
C VAL A 602 0.99 5.38 -15.46
N GLU A 603 1.47 6.51 -14.92
CA GLU A 603 2.34 6.55 -13.74
C GLU A 603 1.65 5.92 -12.53
N PHE A 604 0.38 6.27 -12.29
CA PHE A 604 -0.41 5.70 -11.21
C PHE A 604 -0.56 4.18 -11.33
N ARG A 605 -0.87 3.69 -12.54
CA ARG A 605 -0.96 2.25 -12.83
C ARG A 605 0.36 1.54 -12.59
N GLU A 606 1.47 2.12 -13.07
CA GLU A 606 2.80 1.55 -12.91
C GLU A 606 3.20 1.49 -11.44
N ARG A 607 3.01 2.59 -10.70
CA ARG A 607 3.22 2.68 -9.26
C ARG A 607 2.45 1.61 -8.48
N LEU A 608 1.18 1.36 -8.81
CA LEU A 608 0.43 0.29 -8.15
C LEU A 608 0.91 -1.11 -8.57
N SER A 609 1.22 -1.31 -9.85
CA SER A 609 1.72 -2.60 -10.34
C SER A 609 3.08 -2.99 -9.76
N SER A 610 3.88 -1.98 -9.36
CA SER A 610 5.18 -2.13 -8.70
C SER A 610 5.10 -1.90 -7.18
N SER A 611 3.91 -1.94 -6.57
CA SER A 611 3.77 -1.78 -5.12
C SER A 611 4.46 -2.92 -4.36
N MET A 612 5.30 -2.55 -3.38
CA MET A 612 5.90 -3.49 -2.43
C MET A 612 4.83 -4.26 -1.65
N HIS A 613 3.74 -3.59 -1.25
CA HIS A 613 2.67 -4.23 -0.49
C HIS A 613 1.93 -5.27 -1.34
N TYR A 614 1.67 -4.95 -2.61
CA TYR A 614 1.08 -5.90 -3.57
C TYR A 614 1.94 -7.16 -3.72
N ALA A 615 3.25 -6.99 -3.94
CA ALA A 615 4.18 -8.09 -4.09
C ALA A 615 4.24 -8.96 -2.82
N LEU A 616 4.31 -8.34 -1.64
CA LEU A 616 4.36 -9.04 -0.35
C LEU A 616 3.10 -9.87 -0.10
N VAL A 617 1.91 -9.27 -0.27
CA VAL A 617 0.63 -9.97 -0.07
C VAL A 617 0.47 -11.10 -1.08
N THR A 618 0.93 -10.93 -2.33
CA THR A 618 0.89 -11.98 -3.36
C THR A 618 1.71 -13.20 -2.92
N VAL A 619 2.98 -12.98 -2.53
CA VAL A 619 3.87 -14.08 -2.12
C VAL A 619 3.36 -14.76 -0.86
N GLU A 620 2.97 -14.00 0.16
CA GLU A 620 2.48 -14.58 1.41
C GLU A 620 1.15 -15.33 1.22
N ARG A 621 0.23 -14.85 0.38
CA ARG A 621 -1.00 -15.57 0.05
C ARG A 621 -0.71 -16.93 -0.58
N MET A 622 0.22 -16.97 -1.54
CA MET A 622 0.64 -18.20 -2.22
C MET A 622 1.28 -19.18 -1.23
N LEU A 623 2.13 -18.68 -0.32
CA LEU A 623 2.75 -19.51 0.71
C LEU A 623 1.71 -20.05 1.72
N ILE A 624 0.67 -19.27 2.07
CA ILE A 624 -0.42 -19.77 2.91
C ILE A 624 -1.23 -20.89 2.21
N ASP A 625 -1.49 -20.78 0.89
CA ASP A 625 -2.17 -21.86 0.15
C ASP A 625 -1.34 -23.16 0.12
N ILE A 626 -0.02 -23.04 0.00
CA ILE A 626 0.92 -24.18 0.12
C ILE A 626 0.87 -24.75 1.55
N LEU A 627 0.88 -23.87 2.55
CA LEU A 627 0.80 -24.23 3.97
C LEU A 627 -0.50 -25.00 4.29
N HIS A 628 -1.63 -24.59 3.76
CA HIS A 628 -2.95 -25.20 4.00
C HIS A 628 -3.24 -26.46 3.19
N SER A 629 -2.39 -26.83 2.24
CA SER A 629 -2.53 -28.11 1.54
C SER A 629 -2.59 -29.25 2.56
N THR A 630 -3.40 -30.29 2.32
CA THR A 630 -3.65 -31.48 3.21
C THR A 630 -3.01 -32.79 2.72
N THR A 631 -2.36 -32.79 1.56
CA THR A 631 -1.42 -33.85 1.15
C THR A 631 -0.27 -33.26 0.34
N HIS A 632 0.82 -34.01 0.13
CA HIS A 632 1.90 -33.59 -0.77
C HIS A 632 1.40 -33.47 -2.23
N THR A 633 0.53 -34.38 -2.69
CA THR A 633 -0.06 -34.34 -4.04
C THR A 633 -0.92 -33.10 -4.25
N GLN A 634 -1.74 -32.74 -3.25
CA GLN A 634 -2.52 -31.51 -3.30
C GLN A 634 -1.61 -30.29 -3.38
N MET A 635 -0.53 -30.27 -2.62
CA MET A 635 0.43 -29.17 -2.67
C MET A 635 1.09 -29.04 -4.04
N LEU A 636 1.61 -30.14 -4.62
CA LEU A 636 2.22 -30.09 -5.96
C LEU A 636 1.24 -29.56 -7.01
N LYS A 637 -0.05 -29.92 -6.88
CA LYS A 637 -1.12 -29.40 -7.72
C LYS A 637 -1.38 -27.90 -7.48
N VAL A 638 -1.37 -27.45 -6.24
CA VAL A 638 -1.54 -26.02 -5.90
C VAL A 638 -0.38 -25.20 -6.48
N VAL A 639 0.86 -25.66 -6.29
CA VAL A 639 2.07 -25.01 -6.80
C VAL A 639 2.08 -24.98 -8.34
N SER A 640 1.67 -26.06 -9.02
CA SER A 640 1.62 -26.08 -10.48
C SER A 640 0.55 -25.16 -11.06
N GLN A 641 -0.50 -24.85 -10.30
CA GLN A 641 -1.56 -23.89 -10.70
C GLN A 641 -1.16 -22.42 -10.48
N MET A 642 -0.08 -22.16 -9.74
CA MET A 642 0.35 -20.81 -9.36
C MET A 642 1.19 -20.08 -10.43
N GLU A 643 1.47 -20.72 -11.58
CA GLU A 643 2.29 -20.16 -12.68
C GLU A 643 3.64 -19.57 -12.24
N ILE A 644 4.29 -20.20 -11.26
CA ILE A 644 5.58 -19.76 -10.71
C ILE A 644 6.68 -19.98 -11.76
N GLN A 645 7.45 -18.93 -12.07
CA GLN A 645 8.65 -19.08 -12.90
C GLN A 645 9.87 -19.37 -12.03
N SER A 646 10.28 -20.64 -11.97
CA SER A 646 11.44 -21.09 -11.20
C SER A 646 12.75 -20.42 -11.67
N GLU A 647 12.98 -20.38 -12.98
CA GLU A 647 14.24 -19.92 -13.61
C GLU A 647 14.50 -18.41 -13.54
N LYS A 648 13.43 -17.61 -13.61
CA LYS A 648 13.50 -16.15 -13.79
C LYS A 648 12.72 -15.42 -12.73
N ASP A 649 13.39 -14.47 -12.08
CA ASP A 649 12.73 -13.50 -11.23
C ASP A 649 11.90 -12.52 -12.08
N ARG A 650 10.59 -12.48 -11.84
CA ARG A 650 9.67 -11.54 -12.51
C ARG A 650 9.62 -10.17 -11.83
N MET A 651 10.11 -10.05 -10.61
CA MET A 651 10.00 -8.81 -9.85
C MET A 651 11.03 -7.79 -10.35
N ASP A 652 10.55 -6.59 -10.73
CA ASP A 652 11.42 -5.45 -10.98
C ASP A 652 11.74 -4.74 -9.66
N TRP A 653 12.74 -5.25 -8.95
CA TRP A 653 13.18 -4.71 -7.67
C TRP A 653 13.62 -3.24 -7.73
N LYS A 654 14.02 -2.74 -8.92
CA LYS A 654 14.48 -1.35 -9.08
C LYS A 654 13.32 -0.37 -9.15
N ARG A 655 12.21 -0.78 -9.77
CA ARG A 655 10.99 0.04 -9.92
C ARG A 655 10.01 -0.09 -8.77
N MET A 656 10.27 -0.97 -7.81
CA MET A 656 9.38 -1.21 -6.68
C MET A 656 9.15 0.04 -5.84
N THR A 657 7.89 0.36 -5.58
CA THR A 657 7.45 1.54 -4.84
C THR A 657 6.95 1.20 -3.45
N ASP A 658 7.20 2.08 -2.49
CA ASP A 658 6.59 2.04 -1.16
C ASP A 658 5.46 3.08 -1.08
N ASN A 659 4.23 2.60 -0.95
CA ASN A 659 3.02 3.43 -0.96
C ASN A 659 2.36 3.55 0.41
N ARG A 660 3.02 3.05 1.48
CA ARG A 660 2.50 3.09 2.85
C ARG A 660 2.33 4.53 3.32
N ASP A 661 1.16 4.86 3.86
CA ASP A 661 0.89 6.16 4.46
C ASP A 661 1.13 6.14 5.97
N MET A 662 2.37 6.46 6.36
CA MET A 662 2.75 6.55 7.78
C MET A 662 2.24 7.82 8.47
N ASN A 663 1.70 8.79 7.72
CA ASN A 663 1.15 10.04 8.25
C ASN A 663 -0.33 9.90 8.68
N ALA A 664 -0.96 8.76 8.40
CA ALA A 664 -2.33 8.47 8.85
C ALA A 664 -2.44 8.45 10.38
N TYR A 665 -1.36 8.10 11.09
CA TYR A 665 -1.25 8.30 12.53
C TYR A 665 -0.97 9.77 12.82
N VAL A 666 -1.95 10.45 13.41
CA VAL A 666 -1.76 11.83 13.85
C VAL A 666 -0.75 11.86 14.99
N SER A 667 0.37 12.55 14.78
CA SER A 667 1.35 12.84 15.82
C SER A 667 1.51 14.35 16.02
N TRP A 668 1.46 14.73 17.30
CA TRP A 668 1.77 16.07 17.78
C TRP A 668 3.14 16.12 18.45
N ASP A 669 3.94 15.08 18.32
CA ASP A 669 5.25 14.98 18.96
C ASP A 669 6.23 16.00 18.34
N PRO A 670 7.32 16.34 19.05
CA PRO A 670 8.40 17.17 18.50
C PRO A 670 9.00 16.56 17.23
N PRO A 671 9.60 17.37 16.33
CA PRO A 671 10.20 16.90 15.09
C PRO A 671 11.12 15.68 15.24
N GLU A 672 11.85 15.58 16.36
CA GLU A 672 12.79 14.50 16.66
C GLU A 672 12.10 13.15 16.94
N ARG A 673 10.79 13.17 17.25
CA ARG A 673 9.96 11.99 17.51
C ARG A 673 8.94 11.71 16.40
N GLN A 674 8.99 12.45 15.30
CA GLN A 674 8.19 12.18 14.10
C GLN A 674 8.81 11.03 13.29
N VAL A 675 8.02 10.44 12.38
CA VAL A 675 8.52 9.42 11.45
C VAL A 675 9.49 10.08 10.46
N SER A 676 10.77 9.71 10.53
CA SER A 676 11.81 10.26 9.65
C SER A 676 11.90 9.52 8.31
N SER A 677 12.47 10.16 7.30
CA SER A 677 12.77 9.53 6.00
C SER A 677 13.67 8.30 6.15
N ASP A 678 14.59 8.32 7.11
CA ASP A 678 15.49 7.21 7.39
C ASP A 678 14.72 6.02 7.95
N LEU A 679 13.77 6.24 8.86
CA LEU A 679 12.92 5.17 9.40
C LEU A 679 12.01 4.57 8.32
N ILE A 680 11.46 5.39 7.43
CA ILE A 680 10.67 4.91 6.28
C ILE A 680 11.54 3.99 5.42
N LYS A 681 12.78 4.42 5.12
CA LYS A 681 13.73 3.64 4.33
C LYS A 681 14.13 2.34 5.02
N GLU A 682 14.52 2.38 6.30
CA GLU A 682 14.91 1.20 7.08
C GLU A 682 13.80 0.14 7.10
N THR A 683 12.56 0.55 7.35
CA THR A 683 11.42 -0.37 7.40
C THR A 683 11.07 -0.93 6.02
N ARG A 684 11.20 -0.12 4.96
CA ARG A 684 11.04 -0.57 3.57
C ARG A 684 12.10 -1.60 3.20
N ASP A 685 13.35 -1.34 3.53
CA ASP A 685 14.49 -2.21 3.18
C ASP A 685 14.37 -3.55 3.91
N ALA A 686 13.90 -3.54 5.17
CA ALA A 686 13.60 -4.76 5.92
C ALA A 686 12.46 -5.57 5.28
N ASP A 687 11.31 -4.95 4.97
CA ASP A 687 10.18 -5.65 4.33
C ASP A 687 10.52 -6.14 2.93
N THR A 688 11.33 -5.39 2.18
CA THR A 688 11.86 -5.80 0.87
C THR A 688 12.79 -7.01 1.00
N SER A 689 13.66 -7.02 1.99
CA SER A 689 14.58 -8.14 2.24
C SER A 689 13.81 -9.40 2.66
N PHE A 690 12.78 -9.25 3.48
CA PHE A 690 11.86 -10.34 3.80
C PHE A 690 11.16 -10.87 2.55
N LEU A 691 10.57 -9.98 1.75
CA LEU A 691 9.92 -10.34 0.49
C LEU A 691 10.86 -11.11 -0.46
N ARG A 692 12.13 -10.69 -0.59
CA ARG A 692 13.14 -11.41 -1.41
C ARG A 692 13.34 -12.84 -0.94
N LEU A 693 13.53 -13.05 0.36
CA LEU A 693 13.72 -14.38 0.93
C LEU A 693 12.49 -15.28 0.71
N ARG A 694 11.28 -14.73 0.91
CA ARG A 694 10.02 -15.47 0.72
C ARG A 694 9.73 -15.77 -0.75
N MET A 695 10.05 -14.85 -1.66
CA MET A 695 9.94 -15.07 -3.11
C MET A 695 10.90 -16.16 -3.58
N LEU A 696 12.14 -16.18 -3.08
CA LEU A 696 13.11 -17.23 -3.43
C LEU A 696 12.66 -18.60 -2.93
N LEU A 697 12.06 -18.69 -1.73
CA LEU A 697 11.42 -19.92 -1.26
C LEU A 697 10.30 -20.36 -2.23
N LEU A 698 9.42 -19.45 -2.64
CA LEU A 698 8.33 -19.77 -3.57
C LEU A 698 8.86 -20.25 -4.93
N ARG A 699 9.89 -19.60 -5.49
CA ARG A 699 10.56 -20.03 -6.73
C ARG A 699 11.20 -21.41 -6.61
N ALA A 700 11.83 -21.70 -5.46
CA ALA A 700 12.39 -23.02 -5.20
C ALA A 700 11.29 -24.09 -5.15
N LEU A 701 10.15 -23.81 -4.51
CA LEU A 701 9.00 -24.72 -4.50
C LEU A 701 8.40 -24.93 -5.90
N GLY A 702 8.38 -23.89 -6.75
CA GLY A 702 8.04 -24.02 -8.17
C GLY A 702 8.94 -25.00 -8.91
N ALA A 703 10.26 -24.87 -8.74
CA ALA A 703 11.23 -25.81 -9.33
C ALA A 703 11.05 -27.25 -8.83
N VAL A 704 10.73 -27.41 -7.54
CA VAL A 704 10.44 -28.72 -6.93
C VAL A 704 9.17 -29.35 -7.52
N ALA A 705 8.13 -28.56 -7.80
CA ALA A 705 6.93 -29.08 -8.45
C ALA A 705 7.16 -29.52 -9.91
N GLU A 706 7.99 -28.77 -10.65
CA GLU A 706 8.44 -29.14 -11.99
C GLU A 706 9.22 -30.47 -11.98
N LEU A 707 10.10 -30.69 -10.98
CA LEU A 707 10.84 -31.95 -10.81
C LEU A 707 9.94 -33.17 -10.57
N CYS A 708 8.80 -32.99 -9.89
CA CYS A 708 7.87 -34.09 -9.59
C CYS A 708 6.86 -34.36 -10.73
N SER A 709 6.90 -33.57 -11.80
CA SER A 709 5.99 -33.72 -12.94
C SER A 709 6.46 -34.85 -13.88
N SER A 710 5.52 -35.64 -14.41
CA SER A 710 5.79 -36.84 -15.21
C SER A 710 6.59 -36.60 -16.50
N ASP A 711 6.72 -35.35 -16.94
CA ASP A 711 7.39 -34.94 -18.17
C ASP A 711 8.80 -34.35 -17.94
N SER A 712 9.39 -34.49 -16.74
CA SER A 712 10.72 -33.91 -16.46
C SER A 712 11.80 -34.54 -17.36
N PRO A 713 12.62 -33.72 -18.07
CA PRO A 713 13.75 -34.21 -18.84
C PRO A 713 14.79 -34.91 -17.95
N VAL A 714 15.71 -35.70 -18.52
CA VAL A 714 16.84 -36.29 -17.79
C VAL A 714 17.85 -35.18 -17.45
N PRO A 715 18.41 -35.12 -16.23
CA PRO A 715 19.39 -34.09 -15.88
C PRO A 715 20.65 -34.18 -16.76
N PRO A 716 21.27 -33.05 -17.12
CA PRO A 716 22.50 -33.04 -17.87
C PRO A 716 23.62 -33.72 -17.07
N LYS A 717 24.37 -34.64 -17.70
CA LYS A 717 25.59 -35.21 -17.10
C LYS A 717 26.62 -34.10 -16.90
N GLU A 718 27.26 -34.06 -15.73
CA GLU A 718 28.36 -33.13 -15.45
C GLU A 718 29.44 -33.26 -16.53
N VAL A 719 29.59 -32.24 -17.37
CA VAL A 719 30.75 -32.08 -18.24
C VAL A 719 31.75 -31.24 -17.44
N ASN A 720 32.92 -31.82 -17.17
CA ASN A 720 34.05 -31.08 -16.58
C ASN A 720 34.44 -29.94 -17.53
N GLU A 721 34.03 -28.71 -17.22
CA GLU A 721 34.50 -27.52 -17.93
C GLU A 721 35.89 -27.14 -17.42
N SER A 722 36.89 -27.60 -18.15
CA SER A 722 38.07 -26.80 -18.43
C SER A 722 37.94 -26.27 -19.86
N VAL A 723 38.24 -24.97 -20.05
CA VAL A 723 38.62 -24.25 -21.28
C VAL A 723 37.68 -23.11 -21.73
N ASP A 724 38.25 -21.91 -21.59
CA ASP A 724 38.19 -20.67 -22.38
C ASP A 724 36.89 -19.95 -22.75
N HIS A 725 36.79 -18.73 -22.20
CA HIS A 725 36.03 -17.63 -22.75
C HIS A 725 36.54 -17.24 -24.16
N SER A 726 35.77 -17.51 -25.20
CA SER A 726 35.80 -16.71 -26.42
C SER A 726 34.46 -16.75 -27.19
N HIS A 727 34.16 -15.62 -27.83
CA HIS A 727 32.90 -15.21 -28.46
C HIS A 727 32.25 -16.19 -29.46
N GLY A 728 30.91 -16.14 -29.58
CA GLY A 728 30.24 -16.41 -30.86
C GLY A 728 28.79 -16.87 -30.84
N ASN A 729 27.87 -15.98 -31.27
CA ASN A 729 26.61 -16.23 -32.00
C ASN A 729 25.61 -17.30 -31.49
N GLU A 730 24.58 -16.82 -30.77
CA GLU A 730 23.30 -17.52 -30.67
C GLU A 730 22.56 -17.44 -32.01
N THR A 731 22.46 -18.57 -32.72
CA THR A 731 21.54 -18.74 -33.84
C THR A 731 20.20 -19.18 -33.30
N THR A 732 19.19 -18.32 -33.46
CA THR A 732 17.81 -18.59 -33.08
C THR A 732 17.10 -19.38 -34.18
N VAL A 733 16.63 -20.58 -33.84
CA VAL A 733 15.60 -21.29 -34.61
C VAL A 733 14.48 -21.65 -33.64
N ASN A 734 13.28 -21.13 -33.89
CA ASN A 734 12.00 -21.44 -33.21
C ASN A 734 11.78 -20.98 -31.75
N GLY A 735 12.24 -19.77 -31.36
CA GLY A 735 11.57 -18.96 -30.32
C GLY A 735 11.40 -19.55 -28.90
N LYS A 736 11.97 -20.72 -28.60
CA LYS A 736 12.09 -21.27 -27.25
C LYS A 736 13.58 -21.33 -26.95
N THR A 737 14.04 -20.51 -26.01
CA THR A 737 15.31 -20.77 -25.32
C THR A 737 15.27 -22.22 -24.81
N PRO A 738 16.36 -23.00 -24.92
CA PRO A 738 16.38 -24.36 -24.36
C PRO A 738 16.09 -24.24 -22.86
N SER A 739 14.95 -24.77 -22.41
CA SER A 739 14.54 -24.73 -21.01
C SER A 739 15.61 -25.39 -20.15
N GLN A 740 16.10 -24.69 -19.12
CA GLN A 740 17.06 -25.27 -18.20
C GLN A 740 16.37 -26.43 -17.45
N HIS A 741 17.12 -27.47 -17.14
CA HIS A 741 16.54 -28.62 -16.43
C HIS A 741 16.06 -28.16 -15.04
N PRO A 742 14.88 -28.58 -14.54
CA PRO A 742 14.33 -28.09 -13.27
C PRO A 742 15.28 -28.19 -12.06
N LEU A 743 16.15 -29.20 -12.03
CA LEU A 743 17.22 -29.34 -11.04
C LEU A 743 18.22 -28.16 -11.07
N SER A 744 18.64 -27.72 -12.27
CA SER A 744 19.55 -26.59 -12.41
C SER A 744 18.88 -25.27 -11.99
N SER A 745 17.57 -25.14 -12.25
CA SER A 745 16.76 -24.03 -11.77
C SER A 745 16.70 -24.01 -10.24
N LEU A 746 16.47 -25.15 -9.61
CA LEU A 746 16.48 -25.30 -8.16
C LEU A 746 17.84 -24.92 -7.55
N GLU A 747 18.95 -25.44 -8.09
CA GLU A 747 20.30 -25.17 -7.61
C GLU A 747 20.72 -23.70 -7.74
N LYS A 748 20.29 -23.06 -8.83
CA LYS A 748 20.44 -21.62 -9.02
C LYS A 748 19.69 -20.83 -7.95
N VAL A 749 18.42 -21.18 -7.69
CA VAL A 749 17.62 -20.52 -6.65
C VAL A 749 18.19 -20.75 -5.25
N ILE A 750 18.70 -21.95 -4.95
CA ILE A 750 19.40 -22.24 -3.68
C ILE A 750 20.62 -21.32 -3.52
N SER A 751 21.39 -21.13 -4.59
CA SER A 751 22.56 -20.23 -4.60
C SER A 751 22.15 -18.77 -4.40
N GLU A 752 21.09 -18.31 -5.07
CA GLU A 752 20.50 -16.98 -4.89
C GLU A 752 20.00 -16.77 -3.46
N LEU A 753 19.31 -17.75 -2.87
CA LEU A 753 18.83 -17.72 -1.50
C LEU A 753 19.99 -17.63 -0.50
N LYS A 754 21.04 -18.44 -0.70
CA LYS A 754 22.24 -18.43 0.15
C LYS A 754 22.95 -17.09 0.11
N ASN A 755 23.13 -16.52 -1.08
CA ASN A 755 23.78 -15.23 -1.26
C ASN A 755 22.95 -14.09 -0.67
N THR A 756 21.64 -14.10 -0.91
CA THR A 756 20.71 -13.09 -0.34
C THR A 756 20.71 -13.15 1.18
N HIS A 757 20.60 -14.35 1.76
CA HIS A 757 20.64 -14.55 3.20
C HIS A 757 21.95 -14.05 3.82
N LYS A 758 23.09 -14.33 3.17
CA LYS A 758 24.39 -13.83 3.60
C LYS A 758 24.44 -12.30 3.55
N SER A 759 24.00 -11.68 2.45
CA SER A 759 23.93 -10.22 2.30
C SER A 759 23.10 -9.57 3.41
N VAL A 760 21.90 -10.09 3.65
CA VAL A 760 20.99 -9.58 4.69
C VAL A 760 21.60 -9.67 6.09
N LYS A 761 22.38 -10.73 6.37
CA LYS A 761 23.12 -10.86 7.64
C LYS A 761 24.31 -9.92 7.75
N GLU A 762 25.06 -9.74 6.66
CA GLU A 762 26.26 -8.88 6.61
C GLU A 762 25.94 -7.38 6.63
N GLU A 763 24.84 -6.97 6.01
CA GLU A 763 24.36 -5.59 5.99
C GLU A 763 24.02 -5.06 7.39
N GLY A 764 23.87 -5.96 8.37
CA GLY A 764 23.65 -5.62 9.76
C GLY A 764 22.25 -5.02 9.93
N LEU A 765 21.26 -5.88 10.19
CA LEU A 765 19.89 -5.45 10.41
C LEU A 765 19.78 -4.52 11.62
N LYS A 766 19.68 -3.22 11.34
CA LYS A 766 19.38 -2.22 12.36
C LYS A 766 17.88 -2.10 12.49
N TYR A 767 17.37 -2.46 13.66
CA TYR A 767 16.04 -2.02 14.09
C TYR A 767 16.22 -1.20 15.35
N ASN A 768 16.17 0.10 15.19
CA ASN A 768 16.01 0.98 16.34
C ASN A 768 14.52 1.01 16.65
N PRO A 769 14.07 0.52 17.83
CA PRO A 769 12.68 0.67 18.23
C PRO A 769 12.35 2.16 18.21
N SER A 770 11.55 2.56 17.22
CA SER A 770 11.24 3.97 17.01
C SER A 770 10.40 4.47 18.17
N LYS A 771 10.80 5.61 18.73
CA LYS A 771 9.98 6.34 19.71
C LYS A 771 8.77 7.03 19.06
N ALA A 772 8.63 6.98 17.73
CA ALA A 772 7.54 7.60 17.01
C ALA A 772 6.29 6.72 17.06
N ILE A 773 5.18 7.29 17.54
CA ILE A 773 3.89 6.60 17.63
C ILE A 773 3.37 6.18 16.25
N GLY A 774 3.70 6.93 15.18
CA GLY A 774 3.31 6.59 13.80
C GLY A 774 4.17 5.51 13.12
N ALA A 775 5.27 5.07 13.74
CA ALA A 775 6.17 4.10 13.12
C ALA A 775 5.49 2.76 12.84
N PRO A 776 5.78 2.08 11.72
CA PRO A 776 5.28 0.74 11.48
C PRO A 776 5.87 -0.23 12.52
N LEU A 777 5.19 -1.36 12.70
CA LEU A 777 5.68 -2.45 13.51
C LEU A 777 6.96 -3.04 12.92
N ARG A 778 7.82 -3.59 13.79
CA ARG A 778 9.02 -4.35 13.37
C ARG A 778 8.64 -5.39 12.29
N SER A 779 9.42 -5.42 11.21
CA SER A 779 9.25 -6.39 10.13
C SER A 779 9.35 -7.84 10.62
N ARG A 780 8.66 -8.77 9.97
CA ARG A 780 8.78 -10.22 10.25
C ARG A 780 10.17 -10.78 9.92
N LEU A 781 10.98 -10.04 9.15
CA LEU A 781 12.35 -10.41 8.80
C LEU A 781 13.18 -10.84 10.02
N PHE A 782 13.03 -10.13 11.13
CA PHE A 782 13.94 -10.28 12.25
C PHE A 782 13.73 -11.61 12.98
N ASP A 783 12.51 -11.92 13.41
CA ASP A 783 12.21 -13.22 14.04
C ASP A 783 12.34 -14.38 13.03
N TYR A 784 12.14 -14.11 11.72
CA TYR A 784 12.37 -15.11 10.67
C TYR A 784 13.86 -15.54 10.56
N LEU A 785 14.79 -14.60 10.75
CA LEU A 785 16.22 -14.91 10.80
C LEU A 785 16.66 -15.48 12.15
N GLU A 786 16.14 -14.96 13.27
CA GLU A 786 16.46 -15.49 14.61
C GLU A 786 16.02 -16.95 14.79
N THR A 787 14.95 -17.36 14.11
CA THR A 787 14.46 -18.75 14.10
C THR A 787 15.24 -19.68 13.19
N ASN A 788 16.24 -19.18 12.44
CA ASN A 788 17.00 -19.92 11.44
C ASN A 788 16.12 -20.57 10.35
N SER A 789 15.02 -19.90 9.99
CA SER A 789 14.06 -20.40 9.00
C SER A 789 14.73 -20.56 7.63
N VAL A 790 15.60 -19.63 7.25
CA VAL A 790 16.28 -19.61 5.94
C VAL A 790 17.36 -20.70 5.84
N GLU A 791 18.09 -20.95 6.91
CA GLU A 791 19.09 -22.02 6.96
C GLU A 791 18.44 -23.38 6.80
N LEU A 792 17.31 -23.63 7.49
CA LEU A 792 16.59 -24.87 7.30
C LEU A 792 16.09 -25.00 5.86
N GLN A 793 15.57 -23.93 5.26
CA GLN A 793 15.16 -23.93 3.85
C GLN A 793 16.30 -24.32 2.93
N LEU A 794 17.49 -23.75 3.13
CA LEU A 794 18.67 -24.09 2.34
C LEU A 794 19.04 -25.57 2.46
N GLU A 795 19.06 -26.13 3.66
CA GLU A 795 19.39 -27.55 3.87
C GLU A 795 18.31 -28.48 3.30
N LEU A 796 17.03 -28.18 3.50
CA LEU A 796 15.92 -28.99 2.98
C LEU A 796 15.85 -28.98 1.44
N LEU A 797 16.05 -27.82 0.81
CA LEU A 797 16.09 -27.71 -0.65
C LEU A 797 17.34 -28.40 -1.22
N SER A 798 18.48 -28.29 -0.54
CA SER A 798 19.72 -28.98 -0.91
C SER A 798 19.57 -30.51 -0.79
N LEU A 799 18.81 -30.98 0.19
CA LEU A 799 18.49 -32.40 0.35
C LEU A 799 17.71 -32.94 -0.87
N ILE A 800 16.71 -32.19 -1.36
CA ILE A 800 15.97 -32.56 -2.57
C ILE A 800 16.93 -32.64 -3.77
N ALA A 801 17.76 -31.61 -3.98
CA ALA A 801 18.70 -31.59 -5.09
C ALA A 801 19.68 -32.78 -5.04
N ALA A 802 20.19 -33.13 -3.86
CA ALA A 802 21.07 -34.28 -3.65
C ALA A 802 20.38 -35.62 -4.02
N VAL A 803 19.15 -35.84 -3.54
CA VAL A 803 18.38 -37.06 -3.84
C VAL A 803 18.14 -37.20 -5.33
N VAL A 804 17.78 -36.11 -6.02
CA VAL A 804 17.56 -36.13 -7.46
C VAL A 804 18.86 -36.54 -8.16
N ARG A 805 20.01 -35.93 -7.86
CA ARG A 805 21.31 -36.29 -8.47
C ARG A 805 21.66 -37.76 -8.25
N GLU A 806 21.52 -38.27 -7.02
CA GLU A 806 21.83 -39.66 -6.68
C GLU A 806 20.91 -40.65 -7.41
N SER A 807 19.64 -40.31 -7.61
CA SER A 807 18.68 -41.13 -8.36
C SER A 807 19.06 -41.31 -9.83
N PHE A 808 19.89 -40.42 -10.40
CA PHE A 808 20.30 -40.46 -11.81
C PHE A 808 21.73 -40.98 -12.05
N ASN A 809 22.61 -41.02 -11.03
CA ASN A 809 24.05 -41.25 -11.23
C ASN A 809 24.62 -42.58 -10.68
N ASP A 810 23.82 -43.58 -10.29
CA ASP A 810 24.29 -44.88 -9.74
C ASP A 810 25.34 -44.74 -8.59
N GLY A 811 25.39 -43.58 -7.95
CA GLY A 811 26.42 -43.20 -6.99
C GLY A 811 26.08 -43.62 -5.56
N LYS A 812 27.06 -44.17 -4.85
CA LYS A 812 27.00 -44.42 -3.40
C LYS A 812 27.26 -43.11 -2.66
N GLY A 813 26.26 -42.55 -1.97
CA GLY A 813 26.39 -41.26 -1.31
C GLY A 813 25.86 -41.24 0.13
N ASN A 814 26.72 -40.88 1.09
CA ASN A 814 26.34 -40.48 2.45
C ASN A 814 25.73 -39.06 2.49
N ALA A 815 25.48 -38.42 1.33
CA ALA A 815 25.07 -37.02 1.28
C ALA A 815 23.65 -36.81 1.83
N PHE A 816 22.72 -37.75 1.58
CA PHE A 816 21.39 -37.73 2.20
C PHE A 816 21.47 -37.70 3.72
N THR A 817 22.28 -38.58 4.32
CA THR A 817 22.43 -38.67 5.77
C THR A 817 23.09 -37.43 6.36
N ASP A 818 24.10 -36.88 5.69
CA ASP A 818 24.83 -35.71 6.17
C ASP A 818 23.97 -34.45 6.11
N ILE A 819 23.30 -34.18 4.98
CA ILE A 819 22.42 -33.01 4.82
C ILE A 819 21.16 -33.18 5.70
N GLY A 820 20.57 -34.38 5.73
CA GLY A 820 19.41 -34.68 6.56
C GLY A 820 19.70 -34.48 8.06
N SER A 821 20.87 -34.90 8.55
CA SER A 821 21.26 -34.69 9.95
C SER A 821 21.44 -33.21 10.31
N LYS A 822 21.98 -32.40 9.40
CA LYS A 822 22.07 -30.93 9.57
C LYS A 822 20.69 -30.28 9.64
N ALA A 823 19.78 -30.65 8.72
CA ALA A 823 18.41 -30.15 8.72
C ALA A 823 17.67 -30.50 10.03
N ILE A 824 17.80 -31.73 10.52
CA ILE A 824 17.27 -32.16 11.83
C ILE A 824 17.86 -31.31 12.96
N THR A 825 19.18 -31.10 12.96
CA THR A 825 19.87 -30.32 14.02
C THR A 825 19.38 -28.88 14.05
N ILE A 826 19.22 -28.24 12.89
CA ILE A 826 18.71 -26.88 12.77
C ILE A 826 17.26 -26.81 13.24
N LEU A 827 16.39 -27.71 12.76
CA LEU A 827 14.97 -27.69 13.15
C LEU A 827 14.81 -27.95 14.64
N ARG A 828 15.43 -29.01 15.17
CA ARG A 828 15.38 -29.37 16.60
C ARG A 828 15.90 -28.23 17.46
N GLY A 829 17.04 -27.64 17.09
CA GLY A 829 17.59 -26.49 17.80
C GLY A 829 16.67 -25.26 17.76
N SER A 830 15.97 -25.04 16.65
CA SER A 830 15.04 -23.90 16.49
C SER A 830 13.75 -24.12 17.28
N VAL A 831 13.20 -25.33 17.26
CA VAL A 831 12.07 -25.76 18.09
C VAL A 831 12.45 -25.65 19.57
N HIS A 832 13.59 -26.18 19.99
CA HIS A 832 14.04 -26.08 21.38
C HIS A 832 14.27 -24.64 21.82
N ARG A 833 14.87 -23.78 20.98
CA ARG A 833 14.99 -22.34 21.27
C ARG A 833 13.64 -21.66 21.37
N ALA A 834 12.70 -21.98 20.47
CA ALA A 834 11.35 -21.45 20.51
C ALA A 834 10.65 -21.90 21.80
N ILE A 835 10.58 -23.20 22.09
CA ILE A 835 10.03 -23.77 23.34
C ILE A 835 10.70 -23.11 24.54
N LYS A 836 12.03 -23.03 24.61
CA LYS A 836 12.73 -22.38 25.72
C LYS A 836 12.33 -20.92 25.90
N SER A 837 12.32 -20.16 24.80
CA SER A 837 11.87 -18.76 24.78
C SER A 837 10.41 -18.62 25.22
N VAL A 838 9.58 -19.59 24.87
CA VAL A 838 8.15 -19.64 25.10
C VAL A 838 7.81 -20.02 26.55
N PHE A 839 8.57 -20.94 27.15
CA PHE A 839 8.26 -21.54 28.45
C PHE A 839 9.08 -21.01 29.64
N GLU A 840 10.31 -20.55 29.45
CA GLU A 840 11.20 -20.22 30.58
C GLU A 840 11.24 -18.74 30.95
N THR A 841 10.89 -17.80 30.04
CA THR A 841 11.12 -16.36 30.29
C THR A 841 10.14 -15.35 29.66
N LYS A 842 9.42 -15.66 28.55
CA LYS A 842 8.64 -14.64 27.81
C LYS A 842 7.10 -14.69 27.94
N CYS A 843 6.50 -15.73 28.51
CA CYS A 843 5.03 -15.78 28.65
C CYS A 843 4.50 -14.87 29.80
N ALA A 844 5.38 -14.46 30.72
CA ALA A 844 5.02 -13.65 31.89
C ALA A 844 4.77 -12.16 31.58
N SER A 845 5.23 -11.65 30.43
CA SER A 845 4.99 -10.26 29.99
C SER A 845 4.10 -10.23 28.75
N LEU A 846 3.14 -9.30 28.72
CA LEU A 846 2.31 -9.08 27.54
C LEU A 846 3.12 -8.51 26.36
N ASN A 847 4.19 -7.77 26.64
CA ASN A 847 5.00 -7.11 25.59
C ASN A 847 5.71 -8.11 24.66
N THR A 848 5.96 -9.33 25.13
CA THR A 848 6.69 -10.36 24.38
C THR A 848 5.76 -11.34 23.67
N ARG A 849 4.42 -11.20 23.81
CA ARG A 849 3.45 -12.14 23.23
C ARG A 849 3.43 -12.11 21.70
N ARG A 850 3.65 -10.95 21.07
CA ARG A 850 3.78 -10.90 19.62
C ARG A 850 4.96 -11.75 19.13
N GLU A 851 6.16 -11.51 19.64
CA GLU A 851 7.36 -12.28 19.30
C GLU A 851 7.18 -13.78 19.54
N LEU A 852 6.44 -14.13 20.61
CA LEU A 852 6.08 -15.50 20.94
C LEU A 852 5.31 -16.17 19.80
N PHE A 853 4.22 -15.54 19.34
CA PHE A 853 3.42 -16.06 18.24
C PHE A 853 4.19 -16.05 16.92
N GLU A 854 4.95 -15.00 16.62
CA GLU A 854 5.76 -14.95 15.39
C GLU A 854 6.76 -16.11 15.32
N ARG A 855 7.43 -16.43 16.42
CA ARG A 855 8.33 -17.59 16.51
C ARG A 855 7.59 -18.91 16.40
N ALA A 856 6.42 -19.03 17.03
CA ALA A 856 5.59 -20.24 16.91
C ALA A 856 5.16 -20.47 15.46
N VAL A 857 4.70 -19.43 14.77
CA VAL A 857 4.34 -19.44 13.34
C VAL A 857 5.54 -19.88 12.50
N ASN A 858 6.71 -19.25 12.66
CA ASN A 858 7.90 -19.60 11.90
C ASN A 858 8.30 -21.07 12.08
N VAL A 859 8.29 -21.58 13.30
CA VAL A 859 8.66 -22.98 13.57
C VAL A 859 7.60 -23.96 13.05
N VAL A 860 6.31 -23.61 13.08
CA VAL A 860 5.27 -24.41 12.42
C VAL A 860 5.45 -24.40 10.90
N GLU A 861 5.70 -23.25 10.28
CA GLU A 861 6.02 -23.15 8.84
C GLU A 861 7.25 -24.03 8.49
N MET A 862 8.28 -24.05 9.34
CA MET A 862 9.47 -24.91 9.18
C MET A 862 9.12 -26.40 9.21
N VAL A 863 8.28 -26.85 10.16
CA VAL A 863 7.80 -28.25 10.21
C VAL A 863 6.96 -28.57 8.98
N CYS A 864 6.12 -27.64 8.53
CA CYS A 864 5.30 -27.81 7.32
C CYS A 864 6.17 -28.00 6.07
N LEU A 865 7.24 -27.22 5.94
CA LEU A 865 8.21 -27.36 4.86
C LEU A 865 8.97 -28.68 4.94
N ALA A 866 9.39 -29.10 6.14
CA ALA A 866 10.05 -30.39 6.32
C ALA A 866 9.14 -31.57 5.92
N ALA A 867 7.88 -31.56 6.34
CA ALA A 867 6.89 -32.56 5.95
C ALA A 867 6.66 -32.60 4.43
N LEU A 868 6.69 -31.43 3.79
CA LEU A 868 6.61 -31.29 2.33
C LEU A 868 7.79 -31.94 1.62
N VAL A 869 9.00 -31.67 2.10
CA VAL A 869 10.24 -32.24 1.56
C VAL A 869 10.24 -33.78 1.68
N CYS A 870 9.78 -34.33 2.81
CA CYS A 870 9.61 -35.77 2.96
C CYS A 870 8.68 -36.37 1.89
N GLY A 871 7.54 -35.72 1.62
CA GLY A 871 6.60 -36.16 0.59
C GLY A 871 7.19 -36.11 -0.83
N VAL A 872 7.93 -35.04 -1.15
CA VAL A 872 8.63 -34.87 -2.42
C VAL A 872 9.69 -35.96 -2.63
N ILE A 873 10.54 -36.19 -1.63
CA ILE A 873 11.58 -37.21 -1.69
C ILE A 873 10.95 -38.61 -1.84
N ASN A 874 9.85 -38.90 -1.12
CA ASN A 874 9.14 -40.16 -1.27
C ASN A 874 8.61 -40.37 -2.70
N ASN A 875 8.05 -39.32 -3.32
CA ASN A 875 7.57 -39.35 -4.70
C ASN A 875 8.70 -39.62 -5.70
N ILE A 876 9.85 -38.94 -5.55
CA ILE A 876 11.04 -39.15 -6.39
C ILE A 876 11.55 -40.59 -6.29
N LEU A 877 11.51 -41.20 -5.09
CA LEU A 877 12.00 -42.57 -4.86
C LEU A 877 10.95 -43.66 -5.20
N GLU A 878 9.70 -43.31 -5.46
CA GLU A 878 8.61 -44.27 -5.70
C GLU A 878 8.88 -45.26 -6.85
N PRO A 879 9.41 -44.84 -8.03
CA PRO A 879 9.73 -45.75 -9.13
C PRO A 879 10.74 -46.84 -8.71
N SER A 880 11.74 -46.46 -7.91
CA SER A 880 12.77 -47.37 -7.40
C SER A 880 12.21 -48.38 -6.38
N LYS A 881 11.25 -47.96 -5.54
CA LYS A 881 10.51 -48.85 -4.62
C LYS A 881 9.67 -49.88 -5.37
N GLN A 882 9.00 -49.48 -6.46
CA GLN A 882 8.18 -50.39 -7.27
C GLN A 882 9.03 -51.43 -8.04
N VAL A 883 10.23 -51.05 -8.50
CA VAL A 883 11.19 -51.97 -9.13
C VAL A 883 11.73 -52.99 -8.13
N ALA A 884 12.01 -52.57 -6.88
CA ALA A 884 12.44 -53.46 -5.81
C ALA A 884 11.34 -54.47 -5.40
N SER A 885 10.07 -54.06 -5.32
CA SER A 885 8.96 -54.95 -4.95
C SER A 885 8.64 -55.99 -6.03
N LYS A 886 8.77 -55.65 -7.32
CA LYS A 886 8.60 -56.58 -8.44
C LYS A 886 9.74 -57.61 -8.57
N LYS A 887 10.97 -57.26 -8.16
CA LYS A 887 12.13 -58.16 -8.15
C LYS A 887 12.14 -59.19 -7.01
N GLY A 888 11.26 -59.05 -6.01
CA GLY A 888 11.10 -59.99 -4.88
C GLY A 888 10.70 -61.43 -5.26
N LYS A 889 10.41 -61.74 -6.53
CA LYS A 889 10.04 -63.09 -7.01
C LYS A 889 11.11 -63.85 -7.79
N LYS A 890 12.31 -63.30 -8.06
CA LYS A 890 13.45 -64.07 -8.61
C LYS A 890 14.78 -63.58 -8.02
N LYS A 891 15.49 -64.48 -7.31
CA LYS A 891 16.84 -64.25 -6.77
C LYS A 891 17.85 -63.99 -7.90
N GLN A 892 18.25 -62.74 -8.11
CA GLN A 892 19.57 -62.37 -8.65
C GLN A 892 19.96 -60.95 -8.24
N LYS A 893 21.26 -60.76 -7.97
CA LYS A 893 21.92 -59.60 -7.34
C LYS A 893 21.80 -58.29 -8.12
N GLY A 894 21.65 -57.18 -7.38
CA GLY A 894 21.94 -55.80 -7.81
C GLY A 894 20.74 -54.84 -7.80
N ALA A 895 20.58 -54.07 -6.71
CA ALA A 895 19.90 -52.76 -6.69
C ALA A 895 20.15 -52.05 -5.34
N ASP A 896 20.90 -50.94 -5.35
CA ASP A 896 21.35 -50.11 -4.21
C ASP A 896 20.27 -49.13 -3.65
N CYS A 897 18.97 -49.45 -3.75
CA CYS A 897 17.87 -48.61 -3.24
C CYS A 897 17.48 -48.74 -1.73
N PRO A 898 17.87 -49.79 -0.95
CA PRO A 898 17.38 -49.94 0.43
C PRO A 898 17.88 -48.87 1.43
N GLU A 899 19.14 -48.44 1.31
CA GLU A 899 19.81 -47.60 2.33
C GLU A 899 19.24 -46.17 2.37
N THR A 900 18.97 -45.55 1.22
CA THR A 900 18.36 -44.20 1.15
C THR A 900 16.92 -44.19 1.64
N VAL A 901 16.16 -45.28 1.40
CA VAL A 901 14.79 -45.43 1.92
C VAL A 901 14.79 -45.60 3.44
N GLU A 902 15.75 -46.36 3.98
CA GLU A 902 15.94 -46.50 5.43
C GLU A 902 16.35 -45.17 6.07
N ALA A 903 17.27 -44.43 5.43
CA ALA A 903 17.67 -43.10 5.87
C ALA A 903 16.50 -42.10 5.84
N LEU A 904 15.64 -42.14 4.81
CA LEU A 904 14.42 -41.35 4.73
C LEU A 904 13.44 -41.69 5.85
N ASN A 905 13.22 -42.97 6.14
CA ASN A 905 12.35 -43.39 7.24
C ASN A 905 12.87 -42.89 8.59
N LYS A 906 14.18 -42.96 8.82
CA LYS A 906 14.81 -42.40 10.01
C LYS A 906 14.64 -40.87 10.08
N PHE A 907 14.84 -40.17 8.98
CA PHE A 907 14.64 -38.73 8.88
C PHE A 907 13.19 -38.33 9.17
N MET A 908 12.21 -39.02 8.59
CA MET A 908 10.78 -38.80 8.86
C MET A 908 10.42 -39.06 10.32
N SER A 909 10.96 -40.12 10.93
CA SER A 909 10.73 -40.44 12.34
C SER A 909 11.27 -39.35 13.27
N GLU A 910 12.44 -38.78 12.97
CA GLU A 910 13.02 -37.66 13.73
C GLU A 910 12.18 -36.38 13.55
N MET A 911 11.72 -36.09 12.33
CA MET A 911 10.83 -34.96 12.06
C MET A 911 9.49 -35.11 12.79
N GLN A 912 8.91 -36.31 12.81
CA GLN A 912 7.68 -36.60 13.55
C GLN A 912 7.89 -36.43 15.06
N SER A 913 9.03 -36.87 15.59
CA SER A 913 9.40 -36.66 16.99
C SER A 913 9.47 -35.16 17.33
N ILE A 914 10.16 -34.36 16.51
CA ILE A 914 10.26 -32.91 16.68
C ILE A 914 8.88 -32.24 16.58
N ALA A 915 8.04 -32.64 15.62
CA ALA A 915 6.69 -32.10 15.46
C ALA A 915 5.80 -32.45 16.67
N THR A 916 5.97 -33.64 17.24
CA THR A 916 5.26 -34.07 18.46
C THR A 916 5.74 -33.28 19.67
N GLU A 917 7.04 -33.06 19.83
CA GLU A 917 7.60 -32.18 20.87
C GLU A 917 7.00 -30.78 20.78
N LEU A 918 6.94 -30.19 19.58
CA LEU A 918 6.35 -28.88 19.34
C LEU A 918 4.85 -28.86 19.63
N HIS A 919 4.10 -29.88 19.21
CA HIS A 919 2.66 -29.99 19.45
C HIS A 919 2.32 -30.04 20.95
N LEU A 920 3.04 -30.87 21.70
CA LEU A 920 2.91 -30.96 23.15
C LEU A 920 3.25 -29.63 23.82
N ALA A 921 4.34 -28.98 23.37
CA ALA A 921 4.71 -27.67 23.85
C ALA A 921 3.58 -26.66 23.59
N LEU A 922 3.11 -26.50 22.35
CA LEU A 922 2.01 -25.59 22.03
C LEU A 922 0.73 -25.88 22.84
N GLY A 923 0.38 -27.15 23.06
CA GLY A 923 -0.74 -27.53 23.93
C GLY A 923 -0.57 -27.05 25.38
N ASN A 924 0.65 -27.12 25.92
CA ASN A 924 0.99 -26.67 27.27
C ASN A 924 1.00 -25.14 27.42
N LEU A 925 0.97 -24.35 26.33
CA LEU A 925 0.81 -22.89 26.44
C LEU A 925 -0.59 -22.44 26.80
N ARG A 926 -1.61 -23.22 26.45
CA ARG A 926 -3.01 -22.85 26.65
C ARG A 926 -3.32 -22.33 28.07
N PRO A 927 -2.87 -22.98 29.17
CA PRO A 927 -3.06 -22.45 30.52
C PRO A 927 -2.23 -21.20 30.84
N ASN A 928 -1.08 -21.00 30.19
CA ASN A 928 -0.12 -19.91 30.49
C ASN A 928 -0.40 -18.62 29.70
N ILE A 929 -1.18 -18.71 28.62
CA ILE A 929 -1.61 -17.58 27.81
C ILE A 929 -2.80 -16.84 28.42
N SER A 930 -3.49 -17.45 29.39
CA SER A 930 -4.60 -16.80 30.09
C SER A 930 -4.19 -15.42 30.60
N VAL A 931 -5.09 -14.45 30.41
CA VAL A 931 -4.92 -13.07 30.87
C VAL A 931 -5.43 -12.94 32.33
N ASP A 932 -5.87 -14.04 32.96
CA ASP A 932 -6.45 -14.04 34.31
C ASP A 932 -5.51 -13.51 35.40
N ALA A 933 -4.20 -13.73 35.28
CA ALA A 933 -3.21 -13.16 36.19
C ALA A 933 -3.04 -11.63 36.03
N PHE A 934 -3.42 -11.09 34.88
CA PHE A 934 -3.44 -9.66 34.61
C PHE A 934 -4.77 -9.02 35.01
N HIS A 935 -5.85 -9.79 35.24
CA HIS A 935 -7.09 -9.26 35.82
C HIS A 935 -6.85 -8.56 37.17
N SER A 936 -5.93 -9.08 38.01
CA SER A 936 -5.53 -8.43 39.26
C SER A 936 -4.59 -7.23 39.08
N GLN A 937 -3.92 -7.12 37.92
CA GLN A 937 -3.09 -5.97 37.54
C GLN A 937 -3.86 -4.91 36.74
N MET A 938 -5.04 -5.26 36.21
CA MET A 938 -6.02 -4.33 35.67
C MET A 938 -6.73 -3.54 36.78
N SER A 939 -6.13 -3.43 37.98
CA SER A 939 -6.61 -2.60 39.10
C SER A 939 -6.36 -1.12 38.83
N LEU A 940 -7.02 -0.61 37.80
CA LEU A 940 -7.79 0.59 37.96
C LEU A 940 -9.21 0.09 38.23
N ILE A 941 -9.89 0.60 39.25
CA ILE A 941 -11.26 0.21 39.68
C ILE A 941 -11.33 -0.62 40.98
N ALA A 942 -11.02 0.02 42.10
CA ALA A 942 -11.86 0.02 43.31
C ALA A 942 -11.19 0.83 44.43
N THR A 943 -11.70 2.04 44.75
CA THR A 943 -12.02 2.52 46.12
C THR A 943 -12.34 4.01 46.14
N GLU A 944 -13.55 4.33 46.61
CA GLU A 944 -14.11 5.58 47.18
C GLU A 944 -13.49 6.95 46.87
N ALA A 945 -14.31 7.85 46.31
CA ALA A 945 -14.00 9.27 46.14
C ALA A 945 -13.87 9.99 47.51
N GLY A 946 -12.65 10.40 47.84
CA GLY A 946 -12.37 11.42 48.84
C GLY A 946 -12.64 12.83 48.29
N LYS A 947 -13.22 13.70 49.11
CA LYS A 947 -13.70 15.05 48.76
C LYS A 947 -12.62 16.12 48.49
N ASP A 948 -11.33 15.76 48.48
CA ASP A 948 -10.23 16.73 48.33
C ASP A 948 -9.27 16.26 47.23
N THR A 949 -9.53 16.67 45.98
CA THR A 949 -8.60 16.47 44.86
C THR A 949 -7.66 17.68 44.73
N PRO A 950 -6.33 17.49 44.65
CA PRO A 950 -5.38 18.59 44.51
C PRO A 950 -5.53 19.33 43.16
N PRO A 951 -5.11 20.60 43.07
CA PRO A 951 -5.23 21.40 41.85
C PRO A 951 -4.46 20.77 40.67
N CYS A 952 -5.19 20.40 39.62
CA CYS A 952 -4.64 19.82 38.39
C CYS A 952 -3.99 20.91 37.52
N ARG A 953 -2.66 20.97 37.46
CA ARG A 953 -1.94 21.93 36.61
C ARG A 953 -1.61 21.31 35.26
N VAL A 954 -1.95 21.99 34.17
CA VAL A 954 -1.41 21.68 32.84
C VAL A 954 -0.16 22.54 32.68
N PRO A 955 1.06 21.99 32.70
CA PRO A 955 2.27 22.79 32.68
C PRO A 955 2.44 23.42 31.30
N ALA A 956 1.97 24.66 31.18
CA ALA A 956 2.28 25.53 30.06
C ALA A 956 3.54 26.37 30.37
N VAL A 957 3.79 26.69 31.65
CA VAL A 957 4.86 27.61 32.07
C VAL A 957 5.38 27.27 33.50
N GLY A 958 6.26 26.28 33.64
CA GLY A 958 7.01 26.05 34.90
C GLY A 958 6.51 24.95 35.85
N ALA A 959 7.35 24.61 36.83
CA ALA A 959 7.41 23.35 37.58
C ALA A 959 6.08 22.88 38.22
N LEU A 960 5.84 21.57 38.10
CA LEU A 960 4.77 20.86 38.79
C LEU A 960 5.09 20.75 40.30
N PRO A 961 4.08 20.85 41.19
CA PRO A 961 4.29 20.54 42.60
C PRO A 961 4.58 19.04 42.79
N ALA A 962 5.42 18.71 43.77
CA ALA A 962 5.71 17.33 44.14
C ALA A 962 4.45 16.62 44.66
N ILE A 963 4.18 15.44 44.14
CA ILE A 963 2.99 14.64 44.44
C ILE A 963 3.39 13.42 45.27
N GLY A 964 2.59 13.12 46.30
CA GLY A 964 2.79 11.97 47.17
C GLY A 964 2.15 10.68 46.62
N PRO A 965 2.46 9.51 47.20
CA PRO A 965 1.90 8.21 46.78
C PRO A 965 0.36 8.17 46.75
N ASP A 966 -0.32 8.98 47.56
CA ASP A 966 -1.77 8.96 47.72
C ASP A 966 -2.54 9.52 46.50
N ASP A 967 -1.95 10.47 45.77
CA ASP A 967 -2.56 11.11 44.59
C ASP A 967 -2.54 10.22 43.34
N ILE A 968 -1.53 9.35 43.21
CA ILE A 968 -1.47 8.30 42.18
C ILE A 968 -2.60 7.27 42.40
N THR A 969 -2.96 7.04 43.67
CA THR A 969 -4.04 6.13 44.06
C THR A 969 -5.41 6.75 43.79
N ALA A 970 -5.58 8.06 44.00
CA ALA A 970 -6.81 8.80 43.67
C ALA A 970 -7.07 8.90 42.15
N LEU A 971 -6.02 9.06 41.34
CA LEU A 971 -6.09 8.98 39.87
C LEU A 971 -6.70 7.64 39.41
N SER A 972 -6.38 6.56 40.13
CA SER A 972 -6.91 5.25 39.83
C SER A 972 -8.42 5.12 40.09
N THR A 973 -8.89 5.85 41.10
CA THR A 973 -10.30 5.94 41.50
C THR A 973 -11.16 6.76 40.53
N ASP A 974 -10.65 7.87 39.98
CA ASP A 974 -11.45 8.74 39.09
C ASP A 974 -11.64 8.15 37.69
N MET A 975 -10.62 7.47 37.15
CA MET A 975 -10.73 6.70 35.91
C MET A 975 -11.70 5.54 36.05
N ALA A 976 -11.70 4.90 37.22
CA ALA A 976 -12.63 3.84 37.55
C ALA A 976 -14.08 4.30 37.65
N GLN A 977 -14.32 5.49 38.21
CA GLN A 977 -15.63 6.10 38.26
C GLN A 977 -16.14 6.52 36.87
N LEU A 978 -15.28 6.81 35.89
CA LEU A 978 -15.71 7.01 34.51
C LEU A 978 -16.31 5.71 33.92
N VAL A 979 -15.58 4.61 34.06
CA VAL A 979 -16.03 3.27 33.59
C VAL A 979 -17.32 2.87 34.32
N LEU A 980 -17.32 2.93 35.65
CA LEU A 980 -18.48 2.57 36.48
C LEU A 980 -19.67 3.52 36.31
N SER A 981 -19.48 4.83 36.16
CA SER A 981 -20.60 5.79 36.02
C SER A 981 -21.22 5.78 34.62
N TYR A 982 -20.50 5.28 33.62
CA TYR A 982 -21.02 5.03 32.28
C TYR A 982 -21.68 3.65 32.17
N GLU A 983 -21.07 2.60 32.73
CA GLU A 983 -21.69 1.27 32.87
C GLU A 983 -22.99 1.33 33.69
N ASN A 984 -23.04 2.12 34.76
CA ASN A 984 -24.26 2.33 35.55
C ASN A 984 -25.31 3.21 34.85
N ARG A 985 -24.91 4.12 33.95
CA ARG A 985 -25.85 4.90 33.12
C ARG A 985 -26.43 4.06 31.97
N LYS A 986 -25.68 3.11 31.44
CA LYS A 986 -26.07 2.25 30.31
C LYS A 986 -26.68 0.90 30.72
N ASN A 987 -26.52 0.47 31.98
CA ASN A 987 -27.29 -0.63 32.56
C ASN A 987 -28.81 -0.35 32.61
N LYS A 988 -29.25 0.88 32.33
CA LYS A 988 -30.66 1.20 32.06
C LYS A 988 -31.04 1.17 30.58
N ASP A 989 -30.08 1.24 29.65
CA ASP A 989 -30.32 1.23 28.20
C ASP A 989 -29.15 0.57 27.42
N LYS A 990 -29.26 -0.75 27.17
CA LYS A 990 -28.43 -1.61 26.27
C LYS A 990 -27.02 -1.99 26.78
N GLY A 991 -26.93 -3.19 27.37
CA GLY A 991 -25.73 -3.77 28.00
C GLY A 991 -24.55 -4.06 27.07
N PHE A 992 -23.64 -3.09 26.95
CA PHE A 992 -22.30 -3.26 26.38
C PHE A 992 -21.28 -2.95 27.47
N SER A 993 -20.59 -3.97 28.01
CA SER A 993 -19.40 -3.80 28.85
C SER A 993 -18.15 -4.03 27.99
N VAL A 994 -17.14 -3.18 28.14
CA VAL A 994 -15.86 -3.32 27.43
C VAL A 994 -14.96 -4.25 28.23
N ASN A 995 -14.79 -5.49 27.78
CA ASN A 995 -13.89 -6.44 28.44
C ASN A 995 -12.63 -6.67 27.60
N VAL A 996 -11.62 -5.83 27.78
CA VAL A 996 -10.32 -5.91 27.08
C VAL A 996 -9.63 -7.24 27.35
N SER A 997 -9.66 -7.73 28.59
CA SER A 997 -9.05 -9.01 28.97
C SER A 997 -9.67 -10.18 28.22
N ALA A 998 -11.01 -10.23 28.13
CA ALA A 998 -11.70 -11.27 27.38
C ALA A 998 -11.32 -11.25 25.90
N LYS A 999 -11.28 -10.06 25.26
CA LYS A 999 -10.83 -9.91 23.87
C LYS A 999 -9.41 -10.39 23.65
N LEU A 1000 -8.50 -10.09 24.59
CA LEU A 1000 -7.12 -10.57 24.54
C LEU A 1000 -7.05 -12.09 24.67
N SER A 1001 -7.69 -12.66 25.71
CA SER A 1001 -7.73 -14.11 25.95
C SER A 1001 -8.30 -14.88 24.76
N GLU A 1002 -9.46 -14.47 24.23
CA GLU A 1002 -10.08 -15.07 23.03
C GLU A 1002 -9.14 -14.99 21.84
N SER A 1003 -8.56 -13.80 21.58
CA SER A 1003 -7.63 -13.63 20.46
C SER A 1003 -6.41 -14.53 20.54
N TYR A 1004 -5.88 -14.78 21.74
CA TYR A 1004 -4.72 -15.64 21.91
C TYR A 1004 -5.06 -17.12 21.85
N GLU A 1005 -6.22 -17.51 22.38
CA GLU A 1005 -6.72 -18.89 22.30
C GLU A 1005 -6.99 -19.28 20.85
N ASP A 1006 -7.65 -18.43 20.08
CA ASP A 1006 -7.90 -18.65 18.65
C ASP A 1006 -6.59 -18.78 17.87
N SER A 1007 -5.61 -17.91 18.17
CA SER A 1007 -4.31 -17.92 17.50
C SER A 1007 -3.57 -19.23 17.76
N LEU A 1008 -3.54 -19.66 19.03
CA LEU A 1008 -2.91 -20.92 19.40
C LEU A 1008 -3.65 -22.12 18.76
N GLN A 1009 -4.97 -22.10 18.76
CA GLN A 1009 -5.80 -23.18 18.20
C GLN A 1009 -5.56 -23.34 16.70
N GLU A 1010 -5.47 -22.25 15.94
CA GLU A 1010 -5.22 -22.31 14.50
C GLU A 1010 -3.80 -22.80 14.18
N ILE A 1011 -2.79 -22.30 14.90
CA ILE A 1011 -1.39 -22.78 14.80
C ILE A 1011 -1.31 -24.29 15.06
N ILE A 1012 -1.95 -24.77 16.14
CA ILE A 1012 -1.99 -26.20 16.48
C ILE A 1012 -2.70 -27.00 15.38
N THR A 1013 -3.80 -26.47 14.84
CA THR A 1013 -4.58 -27.16 13.81
C THR A 1013 -3.75 -27.37 12.53
N VAL A 1014 -3.02 -26.35 12.08
CA VAL A 1014 -2.10 -26.46 10.94
C VAL A 1014 -0.99 -27.47 11.21
N LEU A 1015 -0.37 -27.43 12.40
CA LEU A 1015 0.66 -28.39 12.79
C LEU A 1015 0.13 -29.83 12.80
N GLN A 1016 -1.04 -30.07 13.39
CA GLN A 1016 -1.69 -31.39 13.44
C GLN A 1016 -1.95 -31.94 12.04
N GLN A 1017 -2.42 -31.11 11.12
CA GLN A 1017 -2.62 -31.51 9.72
C GLN A 1017 -1.30 -32.02 9.11
N LYS A 1018 -0.16 -31.37 9.37
CA LYS A 1018 1.15 -31.82 8.84
C LYS A 1018 1.75 -33.02 9.55
N MET A 1019 1.51 -33.17 10.84
CA MET A 1019 1.93 -34.38 11.57
C MET A 1019 1.33 -35.64 10.96
N THR A 1020 0.13 -35.57 10.37
CA THR A 1020 -0.45 -36.72 9.66
C THR A 1020 0.33 -37.12 8.41
N TYR A 1021 1.15 -36.23 7.83
CA TYR A 1021 1.98 -36.53 6.65
C TYR A 1021 3.24 -37.25 7.02
N LEU A 1022 3.83 -36.86 8.15
CA LEU A 1022 5.08 -37.42 8.65
C LEU A 1022 4.89 -38.83 9.22
N ASP A 1023 3.64 -39.28 9.37
CA ASP A 1023 3.29 -40.66 9.68
C ASP A 1023 3.64 -41.59 8.49
N SER A 1024 4.72 -42.35 8.64
CA SER A 1024 5.27 -43.25 7.63
C SER A 1024 4.32 -44.38 7.21
N SER A 1025 3.22 -44.61 7.91
CA SER A 1025 2.19 -45.57 7.52
C SER A 1025 1.24 -45.07 6.42
N LYS A 1026 1.26 -43.76 6.13
CA LYS A 1026 0.36 -43.07 5.18
C LYS A 1026 1.06 -42.52 3.92
N LEU A 1027 2.38 -42.61 3.85
CA LEU A 1027 3.27 -42.28 2.72
C LEU A 1027 3.79 -43.56 2.06
#